data_AF-A0A1Q3H031-F1
#
_entry.id   AF-A0A1Q3H031-F1
#
_cell.length_a   1.000
_cell.length_b   1.000
_cell.length_c   1.000
_cell.angle_alpha   90.00
_cell.angle_beta   90.00
_cell.angle_gamma   90.00
#
_symmetry.space_group_name_H-M   'P 1'
#
loop_
_entity.id
_entity.type
_entity.pdbx_description
1 polymer ?
#
loop_
_entity_poly.entity_id
_entity_poly.type
_entity_poly.pdbx_seq_one_letter_code
_entity_poly.pdbx_strand_id
1 'polypeptide(L)'
;MIKKTITKRWCIGVATFLMSWMLAFSGYCQFVTTWKTDNTGTSNDDQITIPGNGTYTVAWEEVGNATNNGTANATNTATITFASAGTYKISITGTFTQIKFNNTGDRLKLLTIEKWGTTAWTSMDQAFAGCANLTYNATDAPDLTSVTSLAGTFKGCSKFNGNISNWNTNNVTNMSAMFESAIVFNQDISGWDIKSVTNLGSMFSGAFAFNQDISSWDTKNVTSLGSMFQQAIRFNQPIGSWNVSKVTNMNGLFRDASNFNQPIGNWNTSQVTHMNDMFRGAATFNQPIGQWDVSKVTGMVSMFQVATAFNQDISGWNTSNVRSMSFMFQKASAFNQDIGGWNTVNVAEMTFMFREASAFNQDIGGWNTSNVRGMAYMFYRASVFNQNISGWNTSNVMTMSFMFQEASAFNQPIGQWDISKVTIMTNMFNDATSFNQPLDNWNTSKVRSMVSMFNGATAFNQNLGNWDVTSVTNMSNMLNDSGLSQSNYDQTLTGWASQNVKSNVALGATGLKYCNSEASRNTLINSKNWTITGDTKECPAIDIEIQLEGNEIASNGTADFGMGASIIKTFTIKNIGTTTALTLSGTPIVKVTAGTAFVVTEQPGATSVAAGASLTFKVTYAGATNNDTGTLSIASNDPDEGTYIIQLKGVFKKTDQTITFSLGNDATKTFGDANFDLTATGGASGNAVTFASSDTNVATISGKTVTIVGAGSTTITASQAGNGNYNAATNVTQTLTINKANQTITFDLGNNATKTLGDAAFDLTTTGGASGNPITFTSSNTGVATISGNTVTIVGVGTTTITASQAGNNNYNAAADITQTLTVQSTVTAIPQELKAGKISVYPNPASHMLKIKITGKISYNYAEITVLNQQGKKVLLMGQKINNGQVEIPVDQLTSGEYLLHITIAGETIVRRIVKL
;
A
#
# COMPACT_ATOMS: atom_id res chain seq x y z
N MET A 1 -41.29 -30.05 23.49
CA MET A 1 -41.85 -29.63 24.80
C MET A 1 -41.41 -28.20 25.11
N ILE A 2 -42.34 -27.28 24.89
CA ILE A 2 -42.59 -26.00 25.59
C ILE A 2 -41.40 -25.34 26.31
N LYS A 3 -40.84 -24.28 25.70
CA LYS A 3 -40.37 -23.05 26.36
C LYS A 3 -40.36 -21.91 25.34
N LYS A 4 -41.55 -21.51 24.88
CA LYS A 4 -41.77 -20.36 23.99
C LYS A 4 -43.05 -19.68 24.44
N THR A 5 -43.00 -18.99 25.59
CA THR A 5 -44.18 -18.30 26.12
C THR A 5 -43.74 -17.17 27.07
N ILE A 6 -43.98 -15.94 26.62
CA ILE A 6 -44.26 -14.72 27.40
C ILE A 6 -43.10 -14.17 28.26
N THR A 7 -42.36 -13.22 27.71
CA THR A 7 -41.96 -12.02 28.46
C THR A 7 -42.94 -10.90 28.14
N LYS A 8 -44.08 -10.86 28.84
CA LYS A 8 -44.81 -9.60 29.04
C LYS A 8 -43.83 -8.69 29.80
N ARG A 9 -43.23 -7.70 29.13
CA ARG A 9 -42.52 -6.61 29.79
C ARG A 9 -43.57 -5.81 30.58
N TRP A 10 -43.69 -6.07 31.87
CA TRP A 10 -44.43 -5.21 32.77
C TRP A 10 -43.68 -3.88 32.86
N CYS A 11 -44.29 -2.78 32.38
CA CYS A 11 -43.82 -1.41 32.62
C CYS A 11 -43.98 -1.12 34.13
N ILE A 12 -43.04 -1.55 34.98
CA ILE A 12 -42.95 -1.16 36.39
C ILE A 12 -41.56 -0.55 36.60
N GLY A 13 -41.53 0.77 36.81
CA GLY A 13 -40.33 1.53 37.10
C GLY A 13 -40.68 2.97 37.46
N VAL A 14 -40.78 3.22 38.78
CA VAL A 14 -40.87 4.51 39.49
C VAL A 14 -41.92 5.49 38.96
N ALA A 15 -43.18 5.22 39.31
CA ALA A 15 -44.25 6.20 39.24
C ALA A 15 -44.13 7.18 40.41
N THR A 16 -43.55 8.35 40.14
CA THR A 16 -43.96 9.59 40.80
C THR A 16 -44.06 10.67 39.72
N PHE A 17 -45.31 11.02 39.41
CA PHE A 17 -45.85 11.97 38.42
C PHE A 17 -46.53 11.31 37.20
N LEU A 18 -47.80 11.71 36.98
CA LEU A 18 -48.86 11.13 36.14
C LEU A 18 -49.70 10.00 36.77
N MET A 19 -50.17 10.18 38.02
CA MET A 19 -51.09 9.24 38.67
C MET A 19 -52.58 9.48 38.33
N SER A 20 -52.95 10.59 37.68
CA SER A 20 -54.36 10.88 37.35
C SER A 20 -54.82 10.39 35.96
N TRP A 21 -53.93 9.86 35.12
CA TRP A 21 -54.26 9.40 33.75
C TRP A 21 -53.96 7.91 33.49
N MET A 22 -53.46 7.18 34.49
CA MET A 22 -53.11 5.76 34.37
C MET A 22 -54.31 4.81 34.26
N LEU A 23 -55.56 5.28 34.42
CA LEU A 23 -56.74 4.41 34.56
C LEU A 23 -57.56 4.21 33.27
N ALA A 24 -57.12 4.70 32.10
CA ALA A 24 -57.97 4.67 30.90
C ALA A 24 -57.30 4.25 29.58
N PHE A 25 -56.20 3.49 29.55
CA PHE A 25 -55.80 2.78 28.32
C PHE A 25 -55.08 1.46 28.64
N SER A 26 -55.78 0.35 28.46
CA SER A 26 -55.24 -1.00 28.59
C SER A 26 -54.35 -1.36 27.38
N GLY A 27 -53.03 -1.40 27.59
CA GLY A 27 -52.14 -2.28 26.82
C GLY A 27 -50.89 -1.70 26.13
N TYR A 28 -50.72 -0.38 25.98
CA TYR A 28 -49.57 0.22 25.26
C TYR A 28 -48.74 1.12 26.17
N CYS A 29 -47.42 0.92 26.23
CA CYS A 29 -46.48 1.82 26.91
C CYS A 29 -46.13 2.95 25.92
N GLN A 30 -46.31 4.20 26.35
CA GLN A 30 -46.23 5.42 25.53
C GLN A 30 -44.82 5.77 25.00
N PHE A 31 -44.75 6.35 23.79
CA PHE A 31 -43.55 7.03 23.28
C PHE A 31 -43.49 8.44 23.88
N VAL A 32 -42.40 8.78 24.57
CA VAL A 32 -42.28 10.03 25.34
C VAL A 32 -41.09 10.86 24.88
N THR A 33 -41.34 12.15 24.64
CA THR A 33 -40.35 13.14 24.20
C THR A 33 -40.50 14.43 24.97
N THR A 34 -39.48 15.28 25.00
CA THR A 34 -39.58 16.65 25.54
C THR A 34 -39.32 17.66 24.42
N TRP A 35 -40.14 18.70 24.35
CA TRP A 35 -40.10 19.74 23.32
C TRP A 35 -40.07 21.12 23.95
N LYS A 36 -39.43 22.08 23.29
CA LYS A 36 -39.48 23.52 23.62
C LYS A 36 -40.13 24.28 22.47
N THR A 37 -41.35 24.77 22.69
CA THR A 37 -42.25 25.24 21.62
C THR A 37 -41.78 26.55 20.98
N ASP A 38 -41.06 27.39 21.73
CA ASP A 38 -40.49 28.68 21.31
C ASP A 38 -39.08 28.57 20.71
N ASN A 39 -38.54 27.35 20.56
CA ASN A 39 -37.37 27.17 19.72
C ASN A 39 -37.74 27.39 18.24
N THR A 40 -36.76 27.81 17.43
CA THR A 40 -36.95 28.05 16.00
C THR A 40 -37.60 26.85 15.29
N GLY A 41 -38.69 27.10 14.56
CA GLY A 41 -39.41 26.09 13.81
C GLY A 41 -40.39 26.71 12.82
N THR A 42 -41.21 25.87 12.21
CA THR A 42 -42.25 26.27 11.25
C THR A 42 -43.59 26.60 11.90
N SER A 43 -43.90 26.01 13.06
CA SER A 43 -45.10 26.36 13.83
C SER A 43 -44.85 27.53 14.77
N ASN A 44 -45.93 28.14 15.26
CA ASN A 44 -45.87 29.27 16.21
C ASN A 44 -45.19 28.88 17.54
N ASP A 45 -44.80 29.89 18.33
CA ASP A 45 -44.05 29.69 19.59
C ASP A 45 -44.82 28.91 20.67
N ASP A 46 -46.14 28.82 20.55
CA ASP A 46 -47.06 28.04 21.39
C ASP A 46 -47.49 26.73 20.71
N GLN A 47 -46.73 26.25 19.71
CA GLN A 47 -47.07 25.07 18.92
C GLN A 47 -45.87 24.13 18.70
N ILE A 48 -46.19 22.85 18.44
CA ILE A 48 -45.28 21.89 17.79
C ILE A 48 -45.98 21.17 16.66
N THR A 49 -45.23 20.77 15.65
CA THR A 49 -45.68 19.93 14.55
C THR A 49 -44.95 18.60 14.65
N ILE A 50 -45.72 17.53 14.87
CA ILE A 50 -45.23 16.16 14.95
C ILE A 50 -45.39 15.55 13.56
N PRO A 51 -44.29 15.25 12.84
CA PRO A 51 -44.35 14.63 11.51
C PRO A 51 -44.56 13.12 11.63
N GLY A 52 -45.71 12.74 12.18
CA GLY A 52 -46.09 11.36 12.48
C GLY A 52 -46.79 10.61 11.34
N ASN A 53 -46.96 9.31 11.51
CA ASN A 53 -47.83 8.46 10.68
C ASN A 53 -48.76 7.62 11.57
N GLY A 54 -50.02 7.51 11.18
CA GLY A 54 -51.08 6.79 11.90
C GLY A 54 -52.09 7.72 12.55
N THR A 55 -52.97 7.16 13.37
CA THR A 55 -53.97 7.90 14.16
C THR A 55 -53.64 7.71 15.63
N TYR A 56 -53.35 8.80 16.31
CA TYR A 56 -52.75 8.79 17.64
C TYR A 56 -53.30 9.90 18.53
N THR A 57 -53.17 9.70 19.82
CA THR A 57 -53.47 10.71 20.84
C THR A 57 -52.16 11.26 21.37
N VAL A 58 -52.06 12.58 21.39
CA VAL A 58 -50.96 13.34 21.99
C VAL A 58 -51.43 13.85 23.35
N ALA A 59 -50.73 13.47 24.41
CA ALA A 59 -50.89 14.03 25.74
C ALA A 59 -49.67 14.87 26.11
N TRP A 60 -49.86 16.01 26.76
CA TRP A 60 -48.76 16.89 27.17
C TRP A 60 -48.88 17.38 28.61
N GLU A 61 -47.74 17.69 29.20
CA GLU A 61 -47.59 18.35 30.50
C GLU A 61 -46.43 19.35 30.41
N GLU A 62 -46.63 20.59 30.85
CA GLU A 62 -45.58 21.60 30.92
C GLU A 62 -44.55 21.25 32.00
N VAL A 63 -43.27 21.27 31.64
CA VAL A 63 -42.17 20.98 32.56
C VAL A 63 -42.08 22.08 33.62
N GLY A 64 -42.28 21.71 34.89
CA GLY A 64 -42.28 22.64 36.01
C GLY A 64 -43.67 23.21 36.37
N ASN A 65 -44.69 22.91 35.57
CA ASN A 65 -46.07 23.35 35.82
C ASN A 65 -47.08 22.27 35.41
N ALA A 66 -47.29 21.28 36.29
CA ALA A 66 -48.19 20.16 36.03
C ALA A 66 -49.67 20.57 35.82
N THR A 67 -50.06 21.80 36.16
CA THR A 67 -51.43 22.30 35.93
C THR A 67 -51.70 22.66 34.46
N ASN A 68 -50.65 22.93 33.68
CA ASN A 68 -50.73 23.16 32.24
C ASN A 68 -50.50 21.84 31.49
N ASN A 69 -51.58 21.08 31.33
CA ASN A 69 -51.59 19.79 30.65
C ASN A 69 -52.81 19.67 29.72
N GLY A 70 -52.80 18.70 28.82
CA GLY A 70 -53.93 18.46 27.93
C GLY A 70 -53.74 17.29 26.98
N THR A 71 -54.74 17.07 26.12
CA THR A 71 -54.73 16.03 25.09
C THR A 71 -55.34 16.48 23.79
N ALA A 72 -54.82 15.95 22.68
CA ALA A 72 -55.37 16.15 21.34
C ALA A 72 -55.27 14.85 20.52
N ASN A 73 -56.27 14.59 19.69
CA ASN A 73 -56.20 13.53 18.68
C ASN A 73 -55.54 14.07 17.41
N ALA A 74 -54.69 13.26 16.82
CA ALA A 74 -53.89 13.60 15.66
C ALA A 74 -53.89 12.46 14.64
N THR A 75 -53.78 12.82 13.36
CA THR A 75 -53.63 11.88 12.26
C THR A 75 -52.49 12.34 11.37
N ASN A 76 -51.55 11.44 11.07
CA ASN A 76 -50.34 11.72 10.30
C ASN A 76 -49.58 12.93 10.88
N THR A 77 -49.07 13.81 10.03
CA THR A 77 -48.47 15.08 10.48
C THR A 77 -49.53 15.96 11.11
N ALA A 78 -49.32 16.37 12.36
CA ALA A 78 -50.27 17.21 13.10
C ALA A 78 -49.56 18.32 13.88
N THR A 79 -50.18 19.50 13.91
CA THR A 79 -49.77 20.63 14.74
C THR A 79 -50.60 20.65 16.01
N ILE A 80 -49.93 20.69 17.15
CA ILE A 80 -50.51 20.73 18.49
C ILE A 80 -50.27 22.13 19.07
N THR A 81 -51.35 22.79 19.50
CA THR A 81 -51.31 24.13 20.11
C THR A 81 -51.44 24.01 21.62
N PHE A 82 -50.57 24.70 22.34
CA PHE A 82 -50.53 24.76 23.80
C PHE A 82 -51.14 26.08 24.30
N ALA A 83 -51.46 26.15 25.60
CA ALA A 83 -52.03 27.38 26.17
C ALA A 83 -51.05 28.56 26.16
N SER A 84 -49.74 28.27 26.20
CA SER A 84 -48.67 29.26 26.10
C SER A 84 -47.37 28.61 25.60
N ALA A 85 -46.43 29.42 25.14
CA ALA A 85 -45.09 28.96 24.81
C ALA A 85 -44.37 28.40 26.05
N GLY A 86 -43.65 27.29 25.91
CA GLY A 86 -42.98 26.64 27.02
C GLY A 86 -42.26 25.34 26.65
N THR A 87 -41.80 24.63 27.68
CA THR A 87 -41.20 23.29 27.52
C THR A 87 -42.20 22.24 27.97
N TYR A 88 -42.52 21.29 27.09
CA TYR A 88 -43.56 20.29 27.31
C TYR A 88 -43.02 18.88 27.16
N LYS A 89 -43.39 18.00 28.09
CA LYS A 89 -43.25 16.56 27.95
C LYS A 89 -44.45 16.04 27.17
N ILE A 90 -44.19 15.38 26.05
CA ILE A 90 -45.18 14.87 25.11
C ILE A 90 -45.20 13.35 25.16
N SER A 91 -46.38 12.77 25.34
CA SER A 91 -46.65 11.34 25.27
C SER A 91 -47.55 11.03 24.07
N ILE A 92 -47.20 9.99 23.32
CA ILE A 92 -47.95 9.54 22.13
C ILE A 92 -48.41 8.09 22.34
N THR A 93 -49.71 7.86 22.12
CA THR A 93 -50.36 6.54 22.12
C THR A 93 -51.26 6.38 20.89
N GLY A 94 -51.65 5.14 20.54
CA GLY A 94 -52.48 4.84 19.36
C GLY A 94 -51.70 4.08 18.28
N THR A 95 -52.05 4.26 17.01
CA THR A 95 -51.42 3.56 15.86
C THR A 95 -50.23 4.30 15.28
N PHE A 96 -49.53 5.09 16.10
CA PHE A 96 -48.31 5.79 15.70
C PHE A 96 -47.24 4.78 15.27
N THR A 97 -46.68 4.91 14.06
CA THR A 97 -45.72 3.91 13.52
C THR A 97 -44.45 4.49 12.92
N GLN A 98 -44.41 5.82 12.75
CA GLN A 98 -43.28 6.54 12.18
C GLN A 98 -43.30 7.99 12.67
N ILE A 99 -42.10 8.55 12.85
CA ILE A 99 -41.83 9.98 12.95
C ILE A 99 -40.79 10.27 11.87
N LYS A 100 -40.92 11.37 11.12
CA LYS A 100 -39.99 11.68 10.02
C LYS A 100 -39.79 13.18 9.84
N PHE A 101 -38.81 13.76 10.53
CA PHE A 101 -38.46 15.17 10.36
C PHE A 101 -37.83 15.47 9.00
N ASN A 102 -36.97 14.57 8.49
CA ASN A 102 -36.30 14.76 7.20
C ASN A 102 -35.62 16.13 7.03
N ASN A 103 -35.03 16.66 8.10
CA ASN A 103 -34.42 17.99 8.18
C ASN A 103 -35.39 19.16 7.86
N THR A 104 -36.69 18.99 8.14
CA THR A 104 -37.74 20.01 7.95
C THR A 104 -38.56 20.24 9.22
N GLY A 105 -39.51 21.16 9.17
CA GLY A 105 -40.48 21.39 10.24
C GLY A 105 -39.84 21.82 11.56
N ASP A 106 -40.47 21.41 12.65
CA ASP A 106 -40.12 21.81 14.03
C ASP A 106 -38.97 20.99 14.64
N ARG A 107 -38.05 20.48 13.82
CA ARG A 107 -36.92 19.62 14.26
C ARG A 107 -36.06 20.20 15.38
N LEU A 108 -35.91 21.53 15.47
CA LEU A 108 -35.13 22.17 16.54
C LEU A 108 -35.91 22.37 17.84
N LYS A 109 -37.24 22.18 17.80
CA LYS A 109 -38.12 22.20 18.96
C LYS A 109 -38.03 20.90 19.77
N LEU A 110 -37.70 19.77 19.16
CA LEU A 110 -37.47 18.50 19.86
C LEU A 110 -36.14 18.56 20.66
N LEU A 111 -36.21 18.32 21.97
CA LEU A 111 -35.07 18.37 22.88
C LEU A 111 -34.57 16.98 23.30
N THR A 112 -35.47 16.06 23.63
CA THR A 112 -35.09 14.75 24.19
C THR A 112 -36.03 13.64 23.73
N ILE A 113 -35.48 12.43 23.60
CA ILE A 113 -36.26 11.19 23.67
C ILE A 113 -36.13 10.66 25.10
N GLU A 114 -37.26 10.61 25.80
CA GLU A 114 -37.33 10.18 27.20
C GLU A 114 -37.65 8.69 27.32
N LYS A 115 -38.44 8.14 26.38
CA LYS A 115 -38.86 6.74 26.41
C LYS A 115 -39.40 6.27 25.06
N TRP A 116 -39.04 5.05 24.64
CA TRP A 116 -39.52 4.45 23.39
C TRP A 116 -40.90 3.81 23.50
N GLY A 117 -41.20 3.17 24.63
CA GLY A 117 -42.49 2.49 24.83
C GLY A 117 -42.63 1.20 24.03
N THR A 118 -43.87 0.85 23.66
CA THR A 118 -44.22 -0.37 22.89
C THR A 118 -44.62 -0.07 21.45
N THR A 119 -44.30 1.12 20.95
CA THR A 119 -44.58 1.51 19.56
C THR A 119 -43.88 0.55 18.59
N ALA A 120 -44.65 -0.13 17.75
CA ALA A 120 -44.13 -1.01 16.71
C ALA A 120 -43.78 -0.16 15.47
N TRP A 121 -42.49 0.15 15.33
CA TRP A 121 -42.03 1.05 14.26
C TRP A 121 -42.02 0.32 12.92
N THR A 122 -42.59 0.97 11.90
CA THR A 122 -42.56 0.45 10.51
C THR A 122 -41.39 1.04 9.71
N SER A 123 -40.86 2.19 10.12
CA SER A 123 -39.68 2.82 9.53
C SER A 123 -39.06 3.83 10.50
N MET A 124 -37.71 3.91 10.48
CA MET A 124 -36.93 4.93 11.18
C MET A 124 -36.15 5.83 10.21
N ASP A 125 -36.47 5.77 8.92
CA ASP A 125 -35.77 6.54 7.90
C ASP A 125 -35.97 8.03 8.12
N GLN A 126 -34.85 8.74 8.27
CA GLN A 126 -34.79 10.18 8.53
C GLN A 126 -35.62 10.61 9.75
N ALA A 127 -35.82 9.70 10.72
CA ALA A 127 -36.80 9.88 11.78
C ALA A 127 -36.57 11.17 12.56
N PHE A 128 -35.33 11.41 12.99
CA PHE A 128 -34.89 12.59 13.74
C PHE A 128 -33.92 13.46 12.93
N ALA A 129 -33.89 13.29 11.61
CA ALA A 129 -32.96 14.03 10.77
C ALA A 129 -33.09 15.55 10.97
N GLY A 130 -31.97 16.21 11.29
CA GLY A 130 -31.83 17.64 11.53
C GLY A 130 -32.23 18.11 12.93
N CYS A 131 -32.59 17.21 13.85
CA CYS A 131 -32.91 17.56 15.23
C CYS A 131 -31.64 17.91 16.02
N ALA A 132 -31.01 19.04 15.71
CA ALA A 132 -29.71 19.44 16.26
C ALA A 132 -29.71 19.64 17.79
N ASN A 133 -30.89 19.90 18.39
CA ASN A 133 -31.04 20.02 19.83
C ASN A 133 -31.29 18.69 20.55
N LEU A 134 -31.45 17.58 19.82
CA LEU A 134 -31.81 16.30 20.38
C LEU A 134 -30.68 15.72 21.24
N THR A 135 -31.00 15.49 22.51
CA THR A 135 -30.25 14.65 23.46
C THR A 135 -31.08 13.39 23.79
N TYR A 136 -30.56 12.49 24.62
CA TYR A 136 -31.16 11.16 24.79
C TYR A 136 -31.11 10.67 26.24
N ASN A 137 -32.28 10.45 26.83
CA ASN A 137 -32.45 9.98 28.21
C ASN A 137 -33.07 8.58 28.29
N ALA A 138 -33.62 8.06 27.18
CA ALA A 138 -34.32 6.79 27.17
C ALA A 138 -33.41 5.62 27.55
N THR A 139 -33.90 4.79 28.47
CA THR A 139 -33.22 3.56 28.91
C THR A 139 -33.82 2.28 28.29
N ASP A 140 -35.01 2.38 27.69
CA ASP A 140 -35.61 1.33 26.89
C ASP A 140 -35.16 1.40 25.42
N ALA A 141 -35.59 0.44 24.61
CA ALA A 141 -35.22 0.33 23.19
C ALA A 141 -36.48 0.31 22.32
N PRO A 142 -36.44 0.88 21.10
CA PRO A 142 -37.55 0.81 20.16
C PRO A 142 -37.79 -0.63 19.70
N ASP A 143 -39.04 -0.97 19.40
CA ASP A 143 -39.36 -2.20 18.67
C ASP A 143 -39.06 -1.99 17.18
N LEU A 144 -37.90 -2.53 16.75
CA LEU A 144 -37.40 -2.48 15.38
C LEU A 144 -37.73 -3.75 14.58
N THR A 145 -38.59 -4.64 15.09
CA THR A 145 -38.85 -5.94 14.43
C THR A 145 -39.39 -5.81 13.01
N SER A 146 -40.09 -4.73 12.68
CA SER A 146 -40.59 -4.44 11.32
C SER A 146 -39.73 -3.44 10.54
N VAL A 147 -38.63 -2.94 11.12
CA VAL A 147 -37.80 -1.90 10.50
C VAL A 147 -36.66 -2.53 9.71
N THR A 148 -36.61 -2.22 8.41
CA THR A 148 -35.54 -2.67 7.50
C THR A 148 -34.49 -1.60 7.22
N SER A 149 -34.76 -0.34 7.55
CA SER A 149 -33.86 0.78 7.27
C SER A 149 -33.81 1.77 8.44
N LEU A 150 -32.59 2.11 8.84
CA LEU A 150 -32.25 3.15 9.82
C LEU A 150 -31.58 4.35 9.12
N ALA A 151 -31.86 4.55 7.84
CA ALA A 151 -31.10 5.48 7.03
C ALA A 151 -31.33 6.92 7.49
N GLY A 152 -30.25 7.57 7.92
CA GLY A 152 -30.24 8.92 8.49
C GLY A 152 -31.17 9.17 9.66
N THR A 153 -31.47 8.15 10.46
CA THR A 153 -32.30 8.30 11.68
C THR A 153 -31.84 9.46 12.56
N PHE A 154 -30.53 9.64 12.77
CA PHE A 154 -29.92 10.71 13.58
C PHE A 154 -29.05 11.67 12.76
N LYS A 155 -29.26 11.75 11.44
CA LYS A 155 -28.52 12.67 10.58
C LYS A 155 -28.68 14.11 11.09
N GLY A 156 -27.59 14.84 11.28
CA GLY A 156 -27.59 16.24 11.75
C GLY A 156 -28.01 16.43 13.21
N CYS A 157 -28.14 15.36 14.00
CA CYS A 157 -28.38 15.46 15.44
C CYS A 157 -27.06 15.78 16.17
N SER A 158 -26.60 17.02 16.07
CA SER A 158 -25.26 17.42 16.53
C SER A 158 -25.00 17.28 18.03
N LYS A 159 -26.05 17.19 18.86
CA LYS A 159 -25.96 16.96 20.32
C LYS A 159 -26.25 15.51 20.73
N PHE A 160 -26.58 14.62 19.79
CA PHE A 160 -26.96 13.25 20.10
C PHE A 160 -25.75 12.40 20.48
N ASN A 161 -25.77 11.83 21.69
CA ASN A 161 -24.76 10.89 22.20
C ASN A 161 -25.42 9.81 23.08
N GLY A 162 -26.61 9.36 22.71
CA GLY A 162 -27.42 8.42 23.50
C GLY A 162 -26.92 6.99 23.46
N ASN A 163 -26.95 6.29 24.60
CA ASN A 163 -26.62 4.86 24.64
C ASN A 163 -27.74 4.05 23.94
N ILE A 164 -27.37 3.44 22.82
CA ILE A 164 -28.25 2.66 21.94
C ILE A 164 -27.74 1.23 21.71
N SER A 165 -26.83 0.78 22.58
CA SER A 165 -26.24 -0.57 22.53
C SER A 165 -27.30 -1.69 22.63
N ASN A 166 -28.45 -1.40 23.24
CA ASN A 166 -29.54 -2.36 23.46
C ASN A 166 -30.55 -2.45 22.29
N TRP A 167 -30.34 -1.73 21.19
CA TRP A 167 -31.22 -1.80 20.02
C TRP A 167 -31.07 -3.13 19.28
N ASN A 168 -32.19 -3.71 18.84
CA ASN A 168 -32.20 -4.94 18.04
C ASN A 168 -32.17 -4.61 16.54
N THR A 169 -31.04 -4.82 15.88
CA THR A 169 -30.81 -4.44 14.47
C THR A 169 -30.90 -5.59 13.47
N ASN A 170 -31.29 -6.81 13.88
CA ASN A 170 -31.17 -8.04 13.07
C ASN A 170 -31.85 -7.98 11.68
N ASN A 171 -32.93 -7.20 11.55
CA ASN A 171 -33.73 -7.08 10.33
C ASN A 171 -33.31 -5.89 9.45
N VAL A 172 -32.38 -5.05 9.91
CA VAL A 172 -31.95 -3.86 9.21
C VAL A 172 -31.01 -4.23 8.09
N THR A 173 -31.28 -3.73 6.88
CA THR A 173 -30.46 -3.92 5.69
C THR A 173 -29.76 -2.63 5.24
N ASN A 174 -30.22 -1.46 5.69
CA ASN A 174 -29.67 -0.16 5.34
C ASN A 174 -29.45 0.71 6.59
N MET A 175 -28.20 1.12 6.83
CA MET A 175 -27.82 2.05 7.91
C MET A 175 -27.12 3.31 7.36
N SER A 176 -27.28 3.57 6.07
CA SER A 176 -26.61 4.71 5.43
C SER A 176 -26.96 6.04 6.09
N ALA A 177 -25.96 6.91 6.25
CA ALA A 177 -26.08 8.22 6.86
C ALA A 177 -26.66 8.28 8.29
N MET A 178 -26.82 7.16 9.00
CA MET A 178 -27.53 7.11 10.29
C MET A 178 -27.05 8.16 11.29
N PHE A 179 -25.74 8.39 11.39
CA PHE A 179 -25.09 9.38 12.25
C PHE A 179 -24.36 10.47 11.47
N GLU A 180 -24.73 10.69 10.21
CA GLU A 180 -24.12 11.74 9.40
C GLU A 180 -24.26 13.10 10.10
N SER A 181 -23.16 13.80 10.37
CA SER A 181 -23.11 15.08 11.12
C SER A 181 -23.64 15.00 12.57
N ALA A 182 -23.67 13.81 13.18
CA ALA A 182 -23.86 13.65 14.62
C ALA A 182 -22.53 13.91 15.35
N ILE A 183 -22.14 15.19 15.42
CA ILE A 183 -20.79 15.66 15.77
C ILE A 183 -20.22 15.01 17.04
N VAL A 184 -21.04 14.87 18.09
CA VAL A 184 -20.60 14.38 19.41
C VAL A 184 -20.86 12.89 19.65
N PHE A 185 -21.42 12.17 18.67
CA PHE A 185 -21.78 10.77 18.84
C PHE A 185 -20.53 9.89 18.99
N ASN A 186 -20.42 9.17 20.10
CA ASN A 186 -19.32 8.26 20.39
C ASN A 186 -19.72 7.14 21.38
N GLN A 187 -20.93 6.57 21.22
CA GLN A 187 -21.43 5.48 22.07
C GLN A 187 -21.14 4.10 21.50
N ASP A 188 -20.98 3.12 22.38
CA ASP A 188 -20.69 1.73 22.03
C ASP A 188 -21.87 1.11 21.24
N ILE A 189 -21.53 0.57 20.07
CA ILE A 189 -22.41 -0.13 19.12
C ILE A 189 -21.77 -1.43 18.62
N SER A 190 -20.74 -1.92 19.32
CA SER A 190 -20.04 -3.17 19.00
C SER A 190 -20.96 -4.41 19.04
N GLY A 191 -22.02 -4.35 19.86
CA GLY A 191 -23.00 -5.42 20.05
C GLY A 191 -24.13 -5.48 19.02
N TRP A 192 -24.17 -4.57 18.03
CA TRP A 192 -25.20 -4.60 16.99
C TRP A 192 -25.00 -5.78 16.02
N ASP A 193 -26.09 -6.47 15.67
CA ASP A 193 -26.10 -7.48 14.61
C ASP A 193 -26.32 -6.78 13.26
N ILE A 194 -25.26 -6.73 12.45
CA ILE A 194 -25.28 -6.09 11.13
C ILE A 194 -25.21 -7.09 9.97
N LYS A 195 -25.39 -8.40 10.22
CA LYS A 195 -25.16 -9.45 9.19
C LYS A 195 -26.07 -9.32 7.96
N SER A 196 -27.20 -8.64 8.11
CA SER A 196 -28.19 -8.38 7.05
C SER A 196 -27.93 -7.06 6.30
N VAL A 197 -27.03 -6.21 6.82
CA VAL A 197 -26.75 -4.88 6.28
C VAL A 197 -25.98 -4.98 4.97
N THR A 198 -26.46 -4.27 3.96
CA THR A 198 -25.81 -4.16 2.64
C THR A 198 -25.23 -2.76 2.41
N ASN A 199 -25.75 -1.73 3.08
CA ASN A 199 -25.31 -0.35 2.87
C ASN A 199 -24.97 0.36 4.20
N LEU A 200 -23.68 0.71 4.36
CA LEU A 200 -23.13 1.51 5.47
C LEU A 200 -22.67 2.91 5.02
N GLY A 201 -22.98 3.30 3.78
CA GLY A 201 -22.48 4.55 3.19
C GLY A 201 -22.81 5.78 4.04
N SER A 202 -21.85 6.66 4.22
CA SER A 202 -21.96 7.90 5.02
C SER A 202 -22.37 7.73 6.48
N MET A 203 -22.42 6.51 7.03
CA MET A 203 -22.99 6.25 8.36
C MET A 203 -22.42 7.16 9.47
N PHE A 204 -21.11 7.42 9.45
CA PHE A 204 -20.40 8.29 10.40
C PHE A 204 -19.80 9.54 9.74
N SER A 205 -20.28 9.91 8.55
CA SER A 205 -19.75 11.08 7.83
C SER A 205 -19.99 12.35 8.66
N GLY A 206 -18.93 13.06 9.07
CA GLY A 206 -19.01 14.24 9.94
C GLY A 206 -19.28 13.95 11.42
N ALA A 207 -19.22 12.69 11.86
CA ALA A 207 -19.27 12.32 13.28
C ALA A 207 -17.87 12.50 13.91
N PHE A 208 -17.49 13.75 14.16
CA PHE A 208 -16.11 14.11 14.55
C PHE A 208 -15.60 13.39 15.80
N ALA A 209 -16.49 13.09 16.76
CA ALA A 209 -16.13 12.43 18.01
C ALA A 209 -16.03 10.90 17.91
N PHE A 210 -16.56 10.28 16.84
CA PHE A 210 -16.73 8.83 16.77
C PHE A 210 -15.40 8.09 16.68
N ASN A 211 -15.16 7.18 17.62
CA ASN A 211 -13.98 6.31 17.68
C ASN A 211 -14.26 5.03 18.48
N GLN A 212 -15.46 4.45 18.38
CA GLN A 212 -15.82 3.22 19.09
C GLN A 212 -15.44 1.97 18.29
N ASP A 213 -15.09 0.90 19.00
CA ASP A 213 -14.69 -0.37 18.38
C ASP A 213 -15.88 -1.03 17.66
N ILE A 214 -15.66 -1.31 16.39
CA ILE A 214 -16.60 -1.95 15.46
C ILE A 214 -15.92 -3.10 14.69
N SER A 215 -14.79 -3.58 15.19
CA SER A 215 -14.01 -4.68 14.59
C SER A 215 -14.75 -6.02 14.59
N SER A 216 -15.74 -6.19 15.48
CA SER A 216 -16.57 -7.40 15.64
C SER A 216 -17.70 -7.54 14.62
N TRP A 217 -17.97 -6.51 13.82
CA TRP A 217 -19.08 -6.48 12.89
C TRP A 217 -18.92 -7.48 11.72
N ASP A 218 -19.97 -8.27 11.43
CA ASP A 218 -20.02 -9.18 10.27
C ASP A 218 -20.40 -8.41 8.99
N THR A 219 -19.39 -7.91 8.28
CA THR A 219 -19.57 -7.07 7.07
C THR A 219 -19.73 -7.85 5.77
N LYS A 220 -19.83 -9.19 5.78
CA LYS A 220 -19.74 -10.02 4.56
C LYS A 220 -20.80 -9.75 3.49
N ASN A 221 -21.89 -9.08 3.85
CA ASN A 221 -22.99 -8.72 2.96
C ASN A 221 -22.99 -7.24 2.55
N VAL A 222 -22.08 -6.43 3.08
CA VAL A 222 -21.94 -5.02 2.75
C VAL A 222 -21.43 -4.88 1.32
N THR A 223 -22.12 -4.06 0.52
CA THR A 223 -21.77 -3.74 -0.86
C THR A 223 -21.29 -2.29 -1.01
N SER A 224 -21.64 -1.40 -0.07
CA SER A 224 -21.27 0.02 -0.11
C SER A 224 -20.74 0.51 1.22
N LEU A 225 -19.51 1.05 1.20
CA LEU A 225 -18.85 1.76 2.30
C LEU A 225 -18.62 3.24 1.99
N GLY A 226 -19.11 3.76 0.86
CA GLY A 226 -18.81 5.11 0.39
C GLY A 226 -19.03 6.18 1.46
N SER A 227 -18.02 7.04 1.67
CA SER A 227 -18.01 8.13 2.66
C SER A 227 -18.30 7.74 4.11
N MET A 228 -18.26 6.45 4.48
CA MET A 228 -18.68 5.99 5.82
C MET A 228 -17.98 6.73 6.96
N PHE A 229 -16.67 7.01 6.86
CA PHE A 229 -15.88 7.74 7.85
C PHE A 229 -15.41 9.12 7.36
N GLN A 230 -16.07 9.69 6.35
CA GLN A 230 -15.69 11.01 5.86
C GLN A 230 -15.73 12.04 7.00
N GLN A 231 -14.64 12.78 7.24
CA GLN A 231 -14.48 13.74 8.35
C GLN A 231 -14.68 13.12 9.75
N ALA A 232 -14.63 11.80 9.93
CA ALA A 232 -14.58 11.19 11.27
C ALA A 232 -13.17 11.35 11.86
N ILE A 233 -12.80 12.58 12.22
CA ILE A 233 -11.43 13.01 12.54
C ILE A 233 -10.76 12.14 13.60
N ARG A 234 -11.51 11.67 14.62
CA ARG A 234 -10.98 10.85 15.72
C ARG A 234 -10.96 9.34 15.44
N PHE A 235 -11.55 8.89 14.34
CA PHE A 235 -11.70 7.46 14.07
C PHE A 235 -10.36 6.80 13.74
N ASN A 236 -9.99 5.78 14.51
CA ASN A 236 -8.75 5.01 14.31
C ASN A 236 -8.86 3.57 14.86
N GLN A 237 -9.97 2.89 14.58
CA GLN A 237 -10.27 1.55 15.13
C GLN A 237 -9.88 0.39 14.19
N PRO A 238 -9.50 -0.79 14.73
CA PRO A 238 -8.87 -1.87 13.98
C PRO A 238 -9.86 -2.67 13.13
N ILE A 239 -10.29 -2.10 12.01
CA ILE A 239 -11.25 -2.68 11.05
C ILE A 239 -10.62 -3.62 10.00
N GLY A 240 -9.35 -4.00 10.19
CA GLY A 240 -8.65 -4.91 9.27
C GLY A 240 -9.26 -6.30 9.16
N SER A 241 -10.06 -6.73 10.16
CA SER A 241 -10.78 -8.01 10.20
C SER A 241 -12.04 -8.04 9.32
N TRP A 242 -12.51 -6.90 8.82
CA TRP A 242 -13.73 -6.83 8.05
C TRP A 242 -13.65 -7.61 6.73
N ASN A 243 -14.74 -8.31 6.41
CA ASN A 243 -14.91 -8.93 5.10
C ASN A 243 -15.51 -7.90 4.13
N VAL A 244 -14.70 -7.40 3.20
CA VAL A 244 -15.10 -6.43 2.18
C VAL A 244 -15.24 -7.05 0.77
N SER A 245 -15.29 -8.39 0.66
CA SER A 245 -15.22 -9.08 -0.64
C SER A 245 -16.42 -8.83 -1.56
N LYS A 246 -17.50 -8.22 -1.07
CA LYS A 246 -18.68 -7.81 -1.86
C LYS A 246 -18.77 -6.29 -2.06
N VAL A 247 -17.86 -5.51 -1.48
CA VAL A 247 -17.90 -4.05 -1.58
C VAL A 247 -17.51 -3.62 -2.98
N THR A 248 -18.35 -2.79 -3.60
CA THR A 248 -18.12 -2.23 -4.94
C THR A 248 -17.81 -0.72 -4.89
N ASN A 249 -18.22 -0.04 -3.82
CA ASN A 249 -18.06 1.41 -3.64
C ASN A 249 -17.29 1.73 -2.34
N MET A 250 -16.10 2.31 -2.49
CA MET A 250 -15.25 2.83 -1.41
C MET A 250 -14.92 4.32 -1.60
N ASN A 251 -15.67 5.04 -2.45
CA ASN A 251 -15.45 6.47 -2.64
C ASN A 251 -15.44 7.21 -1.31
N GLY A 252 -14.41 8.01 -1.05
CA GLY A 252 -14.33 8.87 0.13
C GLY A 252 -14.37 8.17 1.48
N LEU A 253 -14.15 6.84 1.55
CA LEU A 253 -14.31 6.06 2.79
C LEU A 253 -13.63 6.71 4.00
N PHE A 254 -12.39 7.17 3.84
CA PHE A 254 -11.58 7.83 4.88
C PHE A 254 -11.26 9.29 4.54
N ARG A 255 -12.07 9.93 3.68
CA ARG A 255 -11.83 11.32 3.30
C ARG A 255 -11.84 12.21 4.55
N ASP A 256 -10.77 12.95 4.80
CA ASP A 256 -10.57 13.85 5.94
C ASP A 256 -10.66 13.13 7.32
N ALA A 257 -10.51 11.80 7.36
CA ALA A 257 -10.34 11.02 8.58
C ALA A 257 -8.87 11.10 9.04
N SER A 258 -8.45 12.28 9.51
CA SER A 258 -7.04 12.64 9.65
C SER A 258 -6.22 11.72 10.55
N ASN A 259 -6.82 11.07 11.55
CA ASN A 259 -6.13 10.19 12.51
C ASN A 259 -6.14 8.71 12.12
N PHE A 260 -6.81 8.34 11.03
CA PHE A 260 -6.94 6.95 10.63
C PHE A 260 -5.62 6.40 10.08
N ASN A 261 -5.08 5.37 10.73
CA ASN A 261 -3.83 4.71 10.31
C ASN A 261 -3.82 3.22 10.68
N GLN A 262 -4.93 2.50 10.50
CA GLN A 262 -5.05 1.08 10.86
C GLN A 262 -4.77 0.14 9.68
N PRO A 263 -4.19 -1.05 9.94
CA PRO A 263 -3.82 -1.99 8.88
C PRO A 263 -5.06 -2.56 8.19
N ILE A 264 -5.17 -2.29 6.89
CA ILE A 264 -6.26 -2.73 6.00
C ILE A 264 -5.75 -3.43 4.73
N GLY A 265 -4.46 -3.77 4.69
CA GLY A 265 -3.83 -4.42 3.53
C GLY A 265 -4.42 -5.79 3.17
N ASN A 266 -5.03 -6.49 4.15
CA ASN A 266 -5.62 -7.82 3.97
C ASN A 266 -7.03 -7.80 3.37
N TRP A 267 -7.58 -6.63 3.06
CA TRP A 267 -8.90 -6.51 2.45
C TRP A 267 -8.94 -7.06 1.02
N ASN A 268 -9.98 -7.84 0.70
CA ASN A 268 -10.24 -8.29 -0.67
C ASN A 268 -10.99 -7.20 -1.46
N THR A 269 -10.26 -6.43 -2.26
CA THR A 269 -10.80 -5.32 -3.06
C THR A 269 -11.22 -5.71 -4.49
N SER A 270 -11.20 -7.00 -4.86
CA SER A 270 -11.42 -7.48 -6.23
C SER A 270 -12.78 -7.15 -6.88
N GLN A 271 -13.74 -6.64 -6.10
CA GLN A 271 -15.05 -6.18 -6.59
C GLN A 271 -15.20 -4.66 -6.60
N VAL A 272 -14.23 -3.91 -6.08
CA VAL A 272 -14.29 -2.46 -5.98
C VAL A 272 -14.13 -1.84 -7.36
N THR A 273 -15.06 -0.94 -7.70
CA THR A 273 -15.08 -0.22 -8.99
C THR A 273 -14.88 1.29 -8.80
N HIS A 274 -15.13 1.82 -7.59
CA HIS A 274 -15.07 3.24 -7.26
C HIS A 274 -14.20 3.48 -6.00
N MET A 275 -13.10 4.23 -6.16
CA MET A 275 -12.15 4.59 -5.08
C MET A 275 -11.75 6.09 -5.08
N ASN A 276 -12.56 6.96 -5.70
CA ASN A 276 -12.29 8.39 -5.71
C ASN A 276 -12.27 8.94 -4.27
N ASP A 277 -11.35 9.85 -3.99
CA ASP A 277 -11.18 10.52 -2.69
C ASP A 277 -10.96 9.59 -1.48
N MET A 278 -10.70 8.29 -1.66
CA MET A 278 -10.74 7.29 -0.57
C MET A 278 -9.91 7.68 0.66
N PHE A 279 -8.70 8.22 0.46
CA PHE A 279 -7.78 8.69 1.50
C PHE A 279 -7.46 10.18 1.41
N ARG A 280 -8.29 10.95 0.68
CA ARG A 280 -8.11 12.40 0.58
C ARG A 280 -8.10 13.02 1.98
N GLY A 281 -7.04 13.73 2.37
CA GLY A 281 -6.94 14.36 3.69
C GLY A 281 -6.77 13.40 4.87
N ALA A 282 -6.58 12.10 4.63
CA ALA A 282 -6.20 11.12 5.67
C ALA A 282 -4.71 11.31 6.04
N ALA A 283 -4.41 12.43 6.70
CA ALA A 283 -3.06 12.98 6.83
C ALA A 283 -2.02 12.02 7.45
N THR A 284 -2.46 11.12 8.34
CA THR A 284 -1.58 10.15 9.05
C THR A 284 -1.54 8.76 8.41
N PHE A 285 -2.37 8.50 7.39
CA PHE A 285 -2.48 7.16 6.81
C PHE A 285 -1.21 6.78 6.04
N ASN A 286 -0.58 5.67 6.45
CA ASN A 286 0.63 5.14 5.82
C ASN A 286 0.74 3.61 5.97
N GLN A 287 -0.35 2.88 5.71
CA GLN A 287 -0.41 1.42 5.87
C GLN A 287 -0.27 0.68 4.53
N PRO A 288 0.36 -0.52 4.51
CA PRO A 288 0.62 -1.25 3.28
C PRO A 288 -0.69 -1.69 2.61
N ILE A 289 -0.88 -1.26 1.36
CA ILE A 289 -2.05 -1.57 0.51
C ILE A 289 -1.65 -2.05 -0.90
N GLY A 290 -0.37 -2.33 -1.14
CA GLY A 290 0.12 -2.79 -2.44
C GLY A 290 -0.47 -4.12 -2.90
N GLN A 291 -1.01 -4.93 -1.99
CA GLN A 291 -1.64 -6.23 -2.29
C GLN A 291 -3.12 -6.12 -2.72
N TRP A 292 -3.68 -4.92 -2.78
CA TRP A 292 -5.05 -4.71 -3.23
C TRP A 292 -5.21 -4.99 -4.73
N ASP A 293 -6.25 -5.73 -5.07
CA ASP A 293 -6.71 -5.88 -6.45
C ASP A 293 -7.53 -4.64 -6.84
N VAL A 294 -6.93 -3.79 -7.68
CA VAL A 294 -7.57 -2.59 -8.24
C VAL A 294 -7.95 -2.76 -9.71
N SER A 295 -7.92 -3.99 -10.24
CA SER A 295 -8.11 -4.27 -11.67
C SER A 295 -9.47 -3.83 -12.22
N LYS A 296 -10.49 -3.67 -11.37
CA LYS A 296 -11.83 -3.18 -11.77
C LYS A 296 -12.05 -1.69 -11.51
N VAL A 297 -11.10 -1.00 -10.90
CA VAL A 297 -11.25 0.42 -10.55
C VAL A 297 -11.14 1.27 -11.80
N THR A 298 -12.12 2.16 -12.00
CA THR A 298 -12.17 3.03 -13.19
C THR A 298 -11.76 4.48 -12.91
N GLY A 299 -11.81 4.91 -11.65
CA GLY A 299 -11.43 6.25 -11.21
C GLY A 299 -10.69 6.22 -9.88
N MET A 300 -9.56 6.94 -9.84
CA MET A 300 -8.72 7.16 -8.65
C MET A 300 -8.53 8.66 -8.39
N VAL A 301 -9.53 9.46 -8.76
CA VAL A 301 -9.47 10.92 -8.66
C VAL A 301 -9.31 11.31 -7.19
N SER A 302 -8.32 12.17 -6.92
CA SER A 302 -8.00 12.66 -5.56
C SER A 302 -7.75 11.57 -4.51
N MET A 303 -7.44 10.33 -4.88
CA MET A 303 -7.40 9.20 -3.94
C MET A 303 -6.48 9.44 -2.73
N PHE A 304 -5.30 10.05 -2.93
CA PHE A 304 -4.32 10.39 -1.90
C PHE A 304 -4.08 11.91 -1.80
N GLN A 305 -5.03 12.73 -2.26
CA GLN A 305 -4.89 14.18 -2.20
C GLN A 305 -4.75 14.65 -0.73
N VAL A 306 -3.68 15.36 -0.39
CA VAL A 306 -3.35 15.79 0.98
C VAL A 306 -3.14 14.62 1.97
N ALA A 307 -2.89 13.39 1.51
CA ALA A 307 -2.44 12.29 2.36
C ALA A 307 -0.94 12.46 2.68
N THR A 308 -0.62 13.45 3.51
CA THR A 308 0.75 13.97 3.69
C THR A 308 1.78 12.94 4.16
N ALA A 309 1.37 11.90 4.89
CA ALA A 309 2.26 10.83 5.38
C ALA A 309 2.35 9.61 4.45
N PHE A 310 1.49 9.51 3.43
CA PHE A 310 1.39 8.29 2.62
C PHE A 310 2.62 8.11 1.72
N ASN A 311 3.32 6.98 1.89
CA ASN A 311 4.49 6.61 1.10
C ASN A 311 4.67 5.08 0.99
N GLN A 312 3.58 4.34 0.80
CA GLN A 312 3.60 2.87 0.71
C GLN A 312 3.67 2.39 -0.73
N ASP A 313 4.36 1.26 -0.94
CA ASP A 313 4.51 0.63 -2.26
C ASP A 313 3.14 0.22 -2.83
N ILE A 314 2.88 0.71 -4.04
CA ILE A 314 1.69 0.47 -4.87
C ILE A 314 2.08 0.16 -6.32
N SER A 315 3.33 -0.23 -6.55
CA SER A 315 3.88 -0.55 -7.87
C SER A 315 3.12 -1.71 -8.54
N GLY A 316 2.66 -2.69 -7.75
CA GLY A 316 1.94 -3.89 -8.22
C GLY A 316 0.49 -3.69 -8.64
N TRP A 317 -0.05 -2.47 -8.55
CA TRP A 317 -1.44 -2.20 -8.91
C TRP A 317 -1.72 -2.31 -10.41
N ASN A 318 -2.76 -3.06 -10.77
CA ASN A 318 -3.23 -3.11 -12.16
C ASN A 318 -4.15 -1.92 -12.48
N THR A 319 -3.57 -0.85 -13.05
CA THR A 319 -4.28 0.39 -13.40
C THR A 319 -4.92 0.39 -14.79
N SER A 320 -4.98 -0.76 -15.50
CA SER A 320 -5.37 -0.79 -16.92
C SER A 320 -6.78 -0.25 -17.21
N ASN A 321 -7.68 -0.23 -16.22
CA ASN A 321 -9.05 0.27 -16.37
C ASN A 321 -9.26 1.71 -15.88
N VAL A 322 -8.22 2.35 -15.33
CA VAL A 322 -8.31 3.72 -14.80
C VAL A 322 -8.39 4.72 -15.94
N ARG A 323 -9.38 5.62 -15.87
CA ARG A 323 -9.63 6.67 -16.88
C ARG A 323 -9.16 8.05 -16.46
N SER A 324 -9.08 8.32 -15.16
CA SER A 324 -8.63 9.60 -14.61
C SER A 324 -7.83 9.40 -13.33
N MET A 325 -6.68 10.07 -13.27
CA MET A 325 -5.78 10.16 -12.13
C MET A 325 -5.65 11.62 -11.64
N SER A 326 -6.62 12.47 -11.99
CA SER A 326 -6.60 13.89 -11.61
C SER A 326 -6.50 14.03 -10.10
N PHE A 327 -5.64 14.95 -9.64
CA PHE A 327 -5.38 15.24 -8.23
C PHE A 327 -4.88 14.06 -7.37
N MET A 328 -4.57 12.89 -7.94
CA MET A 328 -4.35 11.64 -7.19
C MET A 328 -3.34 11.78 -6.05
N PHE A 329 -2.23 12.47 -6.26
CA PHE A 329 -1.16 12.72 -5.28
C PHE A 329 -0.95 14.20 -4.99
N GLN A 330 -1.91 15.08 -5.30
CA GLN A 330 -1.75 16.50 -5.01
C GLN A 330 -1.53 16.71 -3.50
N LYS A 331 -0.46 17.40 -3.12
CA LYS A 331 -0.02 17.64 -1.74
C LYS A 331 0.25 16.35 -0.92
N ALA A 332 0.47 15.21 -1.57
CA ALA A 332 0.99 14.01 -0.91
C ALA A 332 2.51 14.17 -0.69
N SER A 333 2.87 15.04 0.26
CA SER A 333 4.24 15.57 0.41
C SER A 333 5.32 14.52 0.67
N ALA A 334 4.97 13.36 1.24
CA ALA A 334 5.91 12.27 1.51
C ALA A 334 5.99 11.22 0.39
N PHE A 335 5.07 11.24 -0.58
CA PHE A 335 4.94 10.17 -1.57
C PHE A 335 6.10 10.19 -2.58
N ASN A 336 6.84 9.08 -2.66
CA ASN A 336 7.96 8.91 -3.58
C ASN A 336 8.19 7.43 -3.97
N GLN A 337 7.12 6.66 -4.16
CA GLN A 337 7.19 5.23 -4.51
C GLN A 337 7.16 5.00 -6.03
N ASP A 338 7.81 3.92 -6.46
CA ASP A 338 7.88 3.55 -7.88
C ASP A 338 6.49 3.19 -8.43
N ILE A 339 6.06 3.96 -9.43
CA ILE A 339 4.81 3.79 -10.17
C ILE A 339 5.08 3.78 -11.69
N GLY A 340 6.33 3.63 -12.11
CA GLY A 340 6.71 3.61 -13.52
C GLY A 340 6.09 2.45 -14.29
N GLY A 341 5.82 1.33 -13.60
CA GLY A 341 5.20 0.13 -14.15
C GLY A 341 3.68 0.18 -14.37
N TRP A 342 3.01 1.28 -14.00
CA TRP A 342 1.56 1.41 -14.17
C TRP A 342 1.13 1.45 -15.64
N ASN A 343 0.00 0.79 -15.93
CA ASN A 343 -0.62 0.86 -17.24
C ASN A 343 -1.53 2.09 -17.33
N THR A 344 -1.10 3.11 -18.07
CA THR A 344 -1.82 4.37 -18.26
C THR A 344 -2.55 4.49 -19.60
N VAL A 345 -2.66 3.40 -20.37
CA VAL A 345 -3.18 3.45 -21.76
C VAL A 345 -4.58 4.06 -21.86
N ASN A 346 -5.41 3.88 -20.85
CA ASN A 346 -6.80 4.37 -20.82
C ASN A 346 -6.99 5.70 -20.08
N VAL A 347 -5.91 6.30 -19.56
CA VAL A 347 -5.99 7.55 -18.80
C VAL A 347 -6.13 8.74 -19.75
N ALA A 348 -7.20 9.52 -19.56
CA ALA A 348 -7.46 10.74 -20.33
C ALA A 348 -7.10 12.03 -19.56
N GLU A 349 -7.09 11.97 -18.22
CA GLU A 349 -6.95 13.14 -17.35
C GLU A 349 -5.91 12.89 -16.24
N MET A 350 -4.85 13.72 -16.23
CA MET A 350 -3.76 13.75 -15.24
C MET A 350 -3.61 15.15 -14.60
N THR A 351 -4.57 16.04 -14.83
CA THR A 351 -4.58 17.40 -14.30
C THR A 351 -4.35 17.39 -12.78
N PHE A 352 -3.42 18.21 -12.29
CA PHE A 352 -3.04 18.31 -10.87
C PHE A 352 -2.44 17.05 -10.21
N MET A 353 -2.14 15.97 -10.94
CA MET A 353 -1.80 14.67 -10.34
C MET A 353 -0.70 14.73 -9.27
N PHE A 354 0.37 15.49 -9.50
CA PHE A 354 1.52 15.65 -8.57
C PHE A 354 1.69 17.10 -8.08
N ARG A 355 0.63 17.92 -8.14
CA ARG A 355 0.71 19.30 -7.66
C ARG A 355 1.15 19.35 -6.19
N GLU A 356 2.25 20.03 -5.89
CA GLU A 356 2.84 20.14 -4.54
C GLU A 356 3.23 18.78 -3.92
N ALA A 357 3.45 17.74 -4.72
CA ALA A 357 4.04 16.47 -4.27
C ALA A 357 5.56 16.63 -4.12
N SER A 358 5.99 17.36 -3.08
CA SER A 358 7.36 17.89 -2.94
C SER A 358 8.48 16.86 -2.84
N ALA A 359 8.18 15.60 -2.53
CA ALA A 359 9.18 14.52 -2.47
C ALA A 359 9.21 13.64 -3.73
N PHE A 360 8.24 13.76 -4.63
CA PHE A 360 8.09 12.82 -5.74
C PHE A 360 9.16 13.05 -6.83
N ASN A 361 9.95 12.01 -7.11
CA ASN A 361 10.98 12.02 -8.15
C ASN A 361 11.23 10.62 -8.75
N GLN A 362 10.18 9.82 -8.97
CA GLN A 362 10.28 8.46 -9.54
C GLN A 362 10.11 8.45 -11.06
N ASP A 363 10.75 7.49 -11.72
CA ASP A 363 10.71 7.35 -13.17
C ASP A 363 9.30 6.98 -13.64
N ILE A 364 8.75 7.83 -14.50
CA ILE A 364 7.44 7.69 -15.14
C ILE A 364 7.53 7.91 -16.66
N GLY A 365 8.75 7.88 -17.22
CA GLY A 365 8.99 8.07 -18.64
C GLY A 365 8.36 6.98 -19.51
N GLY A 366 8.15 5.78 -18.95
CA GLY A 366 7.54 4.63 -19.63
C GLY A 366 6.01 4.67 -19.76
N TRP A 367 5.32 5.65 -19.19
CA TRP A 367 3.86 5.74 -19.28
C TRP A 367 3.37 6.00 -20.70
N ASN A 368 2.26 5.33 -21.06
CA ASN A 368 1.56 5.61 -22.30
C ASN A 368 0.61 6.79 -22.11
N THR A 369 0.97 7.95 -22.64
CA THR A 369 0.18 9.20 -22.54
C THR A 369 -0.63 9.52 -23.79
N SER A 370 -0.69 8.62 -24.77
CA SER A 370 -1.31 8.90 -26.09
C SER A 370 -2.79 9.29 -26.02
N ASN A 371 -3.52 8.88 -24.97
CA ASN A 371 -4.92 9.25 -24.75
C ASN A 371 -5.12 10.46 -23.82
N VAL A 372 -4.05 11.00 -23.23
CA VAL A 372 -4.14 12.08 -22.25
C VAL A 372 -4.46 13.41 -22.95
N ARG A 373 -5.45 14.12 -22.42
CA ARG A 373 -5.92 15.43 -22.91
C ARG A 373 -5.63 16.56 -21.92
N GLY A 374 -5.68 16.25 -20.62
CA GLY A 374 -5.44 17.21 -19.53
C GLY A 374 -4.19 16.87 -18.71
N MET A 375 -3.21 17.78 -18.71
CA MET A 375 -1.98 17.72 -17.89
C MET A 375 -1.69 19.05 -17.15
N ALA A 376 -2.63 20.00 -17.17
CA ALA A 376 -2.43 21.29 -16.52
C ALA A 376 -2.14 21.10 -15.02
N TYR A 377 -1.25 21.92 -14.47
CA TYR A 377 -0.79 21.86 -13.07
C TYR A 377 -0.16 20.53 -12.60
N MET A 378 0.16 19.58 -13.50
CA MET A 378 0.57 18.24 -13.09
C MET A 378 1.76 18.23 -12.12
N PHE A 379 2.78 19.07 -12.34
CA PHE A 379 3.99 19.19 -11.51
C PHE A 379 4.15 20.57 -10.87
N TYR A 380 3.07 21.36 -10.75
CA TYR A 380 3.10 22.66 -10.07
C TYR A 380 3.67 22.50 -8.65
N ARG A 381 4.78 23.17 -8.32
CA ARG A 381 5.52 23.04 -7.03
C ARG A 381 5.97 21.61 -6.68
N ALA A 382 6.14 20.72 -7.65
CA ALA A 382 6.85 19.45 -7.44
C ALA A 382 8.37 19.70 -7.48
N SER A 383 8.88 20.36 -6.43
CA SER A 383 10.18 21.06 -6.44
C SER A 383 11.40 20.20 -6.76
N VAL A 384 11.34 18.90 -6.50
CA VAL A 384 12.46 17.95 -6.71
C VAL A 384 12.31 17.09 -7.96
N PHE A 385 11.18 17.15 -8.65
CA PHE A 385 10.90 16.29 -9.80
C PHE A 385 11.80 16.64 -10.97
N ASN A 386 12.59 15.67 -11.45
CA ASN A 386 13.52 15.85 -12.56
C ASN A 386 13.72 14.54 -13.37
N GLN A 387 12.66 13.76 -13.57
CA GLN A 387 12.73 12.49 -14.29
C GLN A 387 12.45 12.65 -15.79
N ASN A 388 13.10 11.83 -16.60
CA ASN A 388 12.99 11.92 -18.06
C ASN A 388 11.59 11.51 -18.55
N ILE A 389 10.89 12.47 -19.15
CA ILE A 389 9.55 12.31 -19.74
C ILE A 389 9.53 12.66 -21.23
N SER A 390 10.69 12.65 -21.90
CA SER A 390 10.83 12.98 -23.31
C SER A 390 10.04 12.04 -24.22
N GLY A 391 9.79 10.80 -23.78
CA GLY A 391 9.08 9.76 -24.53
C GLY A 391 7.55 9.89 -24.51
N TRP A 392 6.99 10.82 -23.76
CA TRP A 392 5.54 11.01 -23.69
C TRP A 392 4.95 11.51 -25.00
N ASN A 393 3.82 10.94 -25.39
CA ASN A 393 3.00 11.42 -26.50
C ASN A 393 2.03 12.50 -26.00
N THR A 394 2.25 13.76 -26.40
CA THR A 394 1.45 14.92 -26.01
C THR A 394 0.50 15.40 -27.11
N SER A 395 0.39 14.68 -28.24
CA SER A 395 -0.34 15.11 -29.45
C SER A 395 -1.84 15.38 -29.24
N ASN A 396 -2.42 14.95 -28.11
CA ASN A 396 -3.81 15.17 -27.73
C ASN A 396 -4.02 16.22 -26.63
N VAL A 397 -2.95 16.78 -26.08
CA VAL A 397 -3.00 17.80 -25.02
C VAL A 397 -3.42 19.14 -25.61
N MET A 398 -4.40 19.79 -24.97
CA MET A 398 -4.93 21.09 -25.43
C MET A 398 -4.39 22.28 -24.63
N THR A 399 -3.92 22.04 -23.42
CA THR A 399 -3.39 23.06 -22.50
C THR A 399 -2.29 22.48 -21.63
N MET A 400 -1.23 23.26 -21.43
CA MET A 400 -0.08 22.94 -20.56
C MET A 400 0.08 23.97 -19.43
N SER A 401 -0.99 24.73 -19.13
CA SER A 401 -0.92 25.80 -18.14
C SER A 401 -0.43 25.28 -16.78
N PHE A 402 0.47 26.03 -16.15
CA PHE A 402 1.01 25.76 -14.81
C PHE A 402 1.73 24.40 -14.65
N MET A 403 2.03 23.69 -15.74
CA MET A 403 2.50 22.30 -15.66
C MET A 403 3.76 22.14 -14.80
N PHE A 404 4.73 23.04 -14.93
CA PHE A 404 6.02 23.02 -14.22
C PHE A 404 6.28 24.31 -13.43
N GLN A 405 5.26 25.12 -13.13
CA GLN A 405 5.50 26.32 -12.33
C GLN A 405 6.05 25.93 -10.95
N GLU A 406 7.14 26.60 -10.54
CA GLU A 406 7.88 26.34 -9.30
C GLU A 406 8.40 24.89 -9.18
N ALA A 407 8.52 24.15 -10.29
CA ALA A 407 9.22 22.86 -10.34
C ALA A 407 10.73 23.09 -10.45
N SER A 408 11.34 23.62 -9.39
CA SER A 408 12.68 24.23 -9.43
C SER A 408 13.81 23.31 -9.90
N ALA A 409 13.71 21.99 -9.73
CA ALA A 409 14.73 21.03 -10.17
C ALA A 409 14.55 20.53 -11.62
N PHE A 410 13.39 20.78 -12.25
CA PHE A 410 13.06 20.16 -13.54
C PHE A 410 13.91 20.73 -14.69
N ASN A 411 14.64 19.87 -15.39
CA ASN A 411 15.50 20.24 -16.52
C ASN A 411 15.65 19.11 -17.56
N GLN A 412 14.53 18.51 -18.00
CA GLN A 412 14.53 17.33 -18.89
C GLN A 412 14.15 17.65 -20.34
N PRO A 413 14.70 16.93 -21.34
CA PRO A 413 14.62 17.30 -22.75
C PRO A 413 13.24 17.00 -23.37
N ILE A 414 12.33 17.95 -23.27
CA ILE A 414 10.94 17.86 -23.76
C ILE A 414 10.72 18.49 -25.15
N GLY A 415 11.80 18.86 -25.85
CA GLY A 415 11.72 19.46 -27.19
C GLY A 415 11.07 18.56 -28.25
N GLN A 416 10.97 17.25 -28.00
CA GLN A 416 10.36 16.26 -28.92
C GLN A 416 8.83 16.11 -28.73
N TRP A 417 8.24 16.81 -27.78
CA TRP A 417 6.78 16.76 -27.56
C TRP A 417 6.00 17.39 -28.73
N ASP A 418 4.96 16.69 -29.18
CA ASP A 418 3.98 17.26 -30.12
C ASP A 418 3.02 18.18 -29.35
N ILE A 419 3.22 19.48 -29.50
CA ILE A 419 2.37 20.52 -28.91
C ILE A 419 1.40 21.16 -29.92
N SER A 420 1.25 20.60 -31.13
CA SER A 420 0.52 21.23 -32.25
C SER A 420 -0.99 21.44 -32.01
N LYS A 421 -1.55 20.92 -30.91
CA LYS A 421 -2.92 21.16 -30.45
C LYS A 421 -3.01 22.08 -29.23
N VAL A 422 -1.89 22.42 -28.60
CA VAL A 422 -1.88 23.27 -27.41
C VAL A 422 -2.27 24.70 -27.78
N THR A 423 -3.17 25.29 -27.00
CA THR A 423 -3.65 26.66 -27.19
C THR A 423 -3.28 27.61 -26.04
N ILE A 424 -2.94 27.07 -24.87
CA ILE A 424 -2.64 27.84 -23.66
C ILE A 424 -1.42 27.23 -22.93
N MET A 425 -0.42 28.07 -22.66
CA MET A 425 0.83 27.74 -21.95
C MET A 425 1.10 28.69 -20.77
N THR A 426 0.04 29.31 -20.24
CA THR A 426 0.12 30.26 -19.13
C THR A 426 0.84 29.64 -17.92
N ASN A 427 1.86 30.33 -17.41
CA ASN A 427 2.71 29.88 -16.29
C ASN A 427 3.34 28.50 -16.46
N MET A 428 3.58 28.00 -17.67
CA MET A 428 4.09 26.62 -17.82
C MET A 428 5.41 26.38 -17.07
N PHE A 429 6.35 27.32 -17.10
CA PHE A 429 7.67 27.27 -16.46
C PHE A 429 7.94 28.47 -15.54
N ASN A 430 6.89 29.13 -15.03
CA ASN A 430 7.06 30.25 -14.10
C ASN A 430 7.85 29.76 -12.86
N ASP A 431 8.93 30.45 -12.47
CA ASP A 431 9.82 30.08 -11.37
C ASP A 431 10.42 28.65 -11.47
N ALA A 432 10.47 28.06 -12.68
CA ALA A 432 11.18 26.81 -12.94
C ALA A 432 12.68 27.08 -13.10
N THR A 433 13.34 27.44 -12.00
CA THR A 433 14.67 28.06 -11.98
C THR A 433 15.80 27.25 -12.63
N SER A 434 15.69 25.92 -12.75
CA SER A 434 16.72 25.08 -13.40
C SER A 434 16.44 24.76 -14.88
N PHE A 435 15.25 25.10 -15.39
CA PHE A 435 14.84 24.67 -16.73
C PHE A 435 15.59 25.45 -17.82
N ASN A 436 16.36 24.76 -18.65
CA ASN A 436 17.10 25.35 -19.78
C ASN A 436 17.26 24.38 -20.97
N GLN A 437 16.20 23.65 -21.31
CA GLN A 437 16.24 22.70 -22.42
C GLN A 437 15.78 23.32 -23.74
N PRO A 438 16.34 22.90 -24.89
CA PRO A 438 15.91 23.39 -26.21
C PRO A 438 14.43 23.08 -26.51
N LEU A 439 13.72 24.07 -27.06
CA LEU A 439 12.30 24.02 -27.43
C LEU A 439 12.05 24.46 -28.89
N ASP A 440 13.09 24.46 -29.71
CA ASP A 440 13.09 24.93 -31.10
C ASP A 440 12.15 24.12 -32.02
N ASN A 441 11.90 22.85 -31.71
CA ASN A 441 11.06 21.95 -32.52
C ASN A 441 9.56 22.05 -32.20
N TRP A 442 9.16 22.90 -31.27
CA TRP A 442 7.77 23.04 -30.86
C TRP A 442 6.94 23.81 -31.89
N ASN A 443 5.83 23.21 -32.33
CA ASN A 443 4.85 23.88 -33.19
C ASN A 443 3.89 24.74 -32.36
N THR A 444 4.20 26.03 -32.21
CA THR A 444 3.42 27.00 -31.42
C THR A 444 2.30 27.69 -32.19
N SER A 445 2.06 27.35 -33.46
CA SER A 445 1.12 28.07 -34.36
C SER A 445 -0.31 28.21 -33.85
N LYS A 446 -0.76 27.37 -32.90
CA LYS A 446 -2.09 27.43 -32.29
C LYS A 446 -2.12 28.06 -30.90
N VAL A 447 -0.98 28.38 -30.31
CA VAL A 447 -0.90 28.96 -28.98
C VAL A 447 -1.45 30.38 -29.02
N ARG A 448 -2.38 30.67 -28.12
CA ARG A 448 -3.03 31.98 -27.98
C ARG A 448 -2.51 32.77 -26.79
N SER A 449 -2.11 32.07 -25.72
CA SER A 449 -1.65 32.70 -24.46
C SER A 449 -0.40 32.01 -23.91
N MET A 450 0.63 32.81 -23.66
CA MET A 450 1.91 32.45 -23.02
C MET A 450 2.19 33.33 -21.79
N VAL A 451 1.14 33.86 -21.16
CA VAL A 451 1.25 34.73 -19.97
C VAL A 451 2.16 34.10 -18.92
N SER A 452 3.21 34.82 -18.53
CA SER A 452 4.18 34.40 -17.51
C SER A 452 4.84 33.04 -17.75
N MET A 453 4.92 32.57 -19.00
CA MET A 453 5.41 31.22 -19.31
C MET A 453 6.81 30.93 -18.73
N PHE A 454 7.74 31.89 -18.80
CA PHE A 454 9.13 31.79 -18.31
C PHE A 454 9.45 32.86 -17.25
N ASN A 455 8.43 33.44 -16.62
CA ASN A 455 8.64 34.44 -15.57
C ASN A 455 9.48 33.83 -14.44
N GLY A 456 10.61 34.43 -14.06
CA GLY A 456 11.49 33.92 -13.00
C GLY A 456 12.21 32.60 -13.35
N ALA A 457 12.17 32.13 -14.59
CA ALA A 457 12.93 30.97 -15.06
C ALA A 457 14.40 31.36 -15.27
N THR A 458 15.14 31.52 -14.17
CA THR A 458 16.46 32.16 -14.13
C THR A 458 17.57 31.44 -14.91
N ALA A 459 17.47 30.13 -15.14
CA ALA A 459 18.40 29.40 -16.01
C ALA A 459 17.99 29.37 -17.49
N PHE A 460 16.77 29.79 -17.83
CA PHE A 460 16.23 29.61 -19.17
C PHE A 460 16.90 30.59 -20.16
N ASN A 461 17.77 30.09 -21.03
CA ASN A 461 18.53 30.86 -22.00
C ASN A 461 18.48 30.20 -23.38
N GLN A 462 17.30 30.11 -23.97
CA GLN A 462 17.07 29.50 -25.30
C GLN A 462 16.51 30.51 -26.29
N ASN A 463 16.93 30.39 -27.56
CA ASN A 463 16.38 31.19 -28.65
C ASN A 463 14.94 30.76 -28.99
N LEU A 464 14.00 31.72 -29.00
CA LEU A 464 12.58 31.51 -29.31
C LEU A 464 12.16 32.11 -30.67
N GLY A 465 13.09 32.66 -31.45
CA GLY A 465 12.81 33.37 -32.69
C GLY A 465 12.13 32.52 -33.77
N ASN A 466 12.32 31.20 -33.72
CA ASN A 466 11.69 30.25 -34.64
C ASN A 466 10.25 29.88 -34.28
N TRP A 467 9.75 30.28 -33.11
CA TRP A 467 8.37 30.00 -32.72
C TRP A 467 7.38 30.80 -33.58
N ASP A 468 6.35 30.12 -34.08
CA ASP A 468 5.20 30.77 -34.71
C ASP A 468 4.33 31.42 -33.63
N VAL A 469 4.33 32.76 -33.61
CA VAL A 469 3.53 33.56 -32.67
C VAL A 469 2.38 34.30 -33.36
N THR A 470 2.01 33.90 -34.57
CA THR A 470 0.97 34.56 -35.37
C THR A 470 -0.44 34.42 -34.81
N SER A 471 -0.67 33.43 -33.92
CA SER A 471 -1.94 33.22 -33.20
C SER A 471 -1.97 33.82 -31.79
N VAL A 472 -0.82 34.28 -31.28
CA VAL A 472 -0.71 34.74 -29.90
C VAL A 472 -1.42 36.08 -29.72
N THR A 473 -2.22 36.18 -28.66
CA THR A 473 -2.92 37.41 -28.28
C THR A 473 -2.43 37.98 -26.96
N ASN A 474 -1.71 37.20 -26.14
CA ASN A 474 -1.22 37.67 -24.84
C ASN A 474 0.06 36.94 -24.39
N MET A 475 1.12 37.72 -24.11
CA MET A 475 2.40 37.29 -23.54
C MET A 475 2.81 38.15 -22.33
N SER A 476 1.83 38.71 -21.60
CA SER A 476 2.11 39.53 -20.41
C SER A 476 3.02 38.78 -19.44
N ASN A 477 4.11 39.46 -19.04
CA ASN A 477 5.13 38.94 -18.13
C ASN A 477 5.83 37.65 -18.59
N MET A 478 5.70 37.25 -19.86
CA MET A 478 6.21 35.96 -20.34
C MET A 478 7.69 35.74 -20.05
N LEU A 479 8.53 36.78 -20.19
CA LEU A 479 9.98 36.71 -20.11
C LEU A 479 10.56 37.51 -18.94
N ASN A 480 9.72 38.05 -18.04
CA ASN A 480 10.19 38.80 -16.88
C ASN A 480 11.16 37.95 -16.05
N ASP A 481 12.31 38.51 -15.70
CA ASP A 481 13.30 37.91 -14.81
C ASP A 481 13.75 36.49 -15.25
N SER A 482 13.65 36.21 -16.55
CA SER A 482 14.16 34.99 -17.17
C SER A 482 15.66 35.07 -17.43
N GLY A 483 16.32 33.91 -17.60
CA GLY A 483 17.75 33.81 -17.90
C GLY A 483 18.14 34.13 -19.36
N LEU A 484 17.26 34.72 -20.16
CA LEU A 484 17.55 35.01 -21.57
C LEU A 484 18.73 35.96 -21.66
N SER A 485 19.82 35.50 -22.29
CA SER A 485 20.92 36.37 -22.70
C SER A 485 20.43 37.43 -23.69
N GLN A 486 21.13 38.56 -23.74
CA GLN A 486 20.84 39.65 -24.66
C GLN A 486 20.73 39.16 -26.11
N SER A 487 21.64 38.28 -26.56
CA SER A 487 21.56 37.75 -27.91
C SER A 487 20.33 36.87 -28.15
N ASN A 488 20.02 35.93 -27.26
CA ASN A 488 18.83 35.09 -27.43
C ASN A 488 17.54 35.93 -27.42
N TYR A 489 17.50 37.00 -26.63
CA TYR A 489 16.40 37.96 -26.67
C TYR A 489 16.36 38.75 -27.99
N ASP A 490 17.50 39.21 -28.49
CA ASP A 490 17.60 39.90 -29.77
C ASP A 490 17.13 38.99 -30.93
N GLN A 491 17.61 37.75 -30.99
CA GLN A 491 17.19 36.75 -31.98
C GLN A 491 15.70 36.43 -31.89
N THR A 492 15.15 36.38 -30.66
CA THR A 492 13.73 36.17 -30.42
C THR A 492 12.89 37.32 -31.00
N LEU A 493 13.24 38.57 -30.68
CA LEU A 493 12.55 39.75 -31.20
C LEU A 493 12.68 39.87 -32.72
N THR A 494 13.85 39.56 -33.29
CA THR A 494 14.08 39.55 -34.74
C THR A 494 13.23 38.50 -35.45
N GLY A 495 13.18 37.28 -34.93
CA GLY A 495 12.35 36.21 -35.47
C GLY A 495 10.87 36.59 -35.48
N TRP A 496 10.33 37.10 -34.37
CA TRP A 496 8.92 37.48 -34.27
C TRP A 496 8.56 38.70 -35.12
N ALA A 497 9.44 39.69 -35.25
CA ALA A 497 9.20 40.86 -36.10
C ALA A 497 9.06 40.52 -37.59
N SER A 498 9.65 39.41 -38.03
CA SER A 498 9.54 38.92 -39.41
C SER A 498 8.18 38.29 -39.76
N GLN A 499 7.37 37.99 -38.74
CA GLN A 499 6.10 37.27 -38.90
C GLN A 499 4.90 38.22 -39.05
N ASN A 500 3.80 37.68 -39.57
CA ASN A 500 2.51 38.38 -39.62
C ASN A 500 1.75 38.26 -38.29
N VAL A 501 2.35 38.82 -37.24
CA VAL A 501 1.83 38.75 -35.87
C VAL A 501 0.53 39.56 -35.67
N LYS A 502 -0.26 39.18 -34.65
CA LYS A 502 -1.43 39.96 -34.20
C LYS A 502 -1.00 41.31 -33.61
N SER A 503 -1.88 42.29 -33.70
CA SER A 503 -1.72 43.57 -33.01
C SER A 503 -2.23 43.54 -31.57
N ASN A 504 -1.80 44.52 -30.77
CA ASN A 504 -2.19 44.69 -29.37
C ASN A 504 -1.71 43.56 -28.44
N VAL A 505 -0.60 42.93 -28.76
CA VAL A 505 0.00 41.89 -27.91
C VAL A 505 0.90 42.57 -26.88
N ALA A 506 0.70 42.24 -25.60
CA ALA A 506 1.57 42.64 -24.51
C ALA A 506 2.68 41.60 -24.30
N LEU A 507 3.92 42.04 -24.15
CA LEU A 507 5.10 41.24 -23.81
C LEU A 507 5.77 41.87 -22.58
N GLY A 508 5.91 41.09 -21.51
CA GLY A 508 6.75 41.48 -20.37
C GLY A 508 8.13 40.84 -20.50
N ALA A 509 9.16 41.68 -20.38
CA ALA A 509 10.57 41.35 -20.53
C ALA A 509 11.43 42.07 -19.47
N THR A 510 10.89 42.23 -18.26
CA THR A 510 11.60 42.84 -17.11
C THR A 510 12.94 42.16 -16.89
N GLY A 511 14.00 42.95 -16.72
CA GLY A 511 15.35 42.44 -16.46
C GLY A 511 16.12 42.02 -17.72
N LEU A 512 15.49 42.02 -18.91
CA LEU A 512 16.17 41.70 -20.16
C LEU A 512 16.78 42.93 -20.83
N LYS A 513 17.86 42.69 -21.57
CA LYS A 513 18.61 43.69 -22.32
C LYS A 513 18.53 43.39 -23.81
N TYR A 514 18.42 44.42 -24.64
CA TYR A 514 18.45 44.30 -26.10
C TYR A 514 19.39 45.32 -26.75
N CYS A 515 19.97 44.96 -27.89
CA CYS A 515 20.73 45.89 -28.72
C CYS A 515 20.47 45.69 -30.22
N ASN A 516 20.87 44.54 -30.76
CA ASN A 516 20.84 44.27 -32.21
C ASN A 516 19.42 44.17 -32.75
N SER A 517 18.45 43.87 -31.90
CA SER A 517 17.04 43.79 -32.28
C SER A 517 16.30 45.13 -32.23
N GLU A 518 16.96 46.28 -32.02
CA GLU A 518 16.26 47.58 -31.90
C GLU A 518 15.28 47.84 -33.04
N ALA A 519 15.67 47.59 -34.30
CA ALA A 519 14.80 47.75 -35.45
C ALA A 519 13.61 46.77 -35.43
N SER A 520 13.85 45.52 -35.04
CA SER A 520 12.82 44.49 -34.89
C SER A 520 11.84 44.80 -33.76
N ARG A 521 12.34 45.24 -32.61
CA ARG A 521 11.55 45.71 -31.47
C ARG A 521 10.68 46.91 -31.84
N ASN A 522 11.25 47.89 -32.54
CA ASN A 522 10.51 49.05 -33.06
C ASN A 522 9.44 48.64 -34.08
N THR A 523 9.69 47.61 -34.90
CA THR A 523 8.67 47.05 -35.82
C THR A 523 7.50 46.46 -35.03
N LEU A 524 7.77 45.67 -34.00
CA LEU A 524 6.72 45.09 -33.15
C LEU A 524 5.89 46.18 -32.45
N ILE A 525 6.53 47.19 -31.88
CA ILE A 525 5.84 48.29 -31.18
C ILE A 525 5.08 49.20 -32.16
N ASN A 526 5.78 49.78 -33.12
CA ASN A 526 5.23 50.86 -33.94
C ASN A 526 4.38 50.34 -35.10
N SER A 527 4.80 49.25 -35.75
CA SER A 527 4.11 48.71 -36.93
C SER A 527 3.09 47.63 -36.57
N LYS A 528 3.34 46.85 -35.52
CA LYS A 528 2.42 45.79 -35.07
C LYS A 528 1.59 46.19 -33.83
N ASN A 529 1.80 47.36 -33.24
CA ASN A 529 1.09 47.85 -32.05
C ASN A 529 1.24 46.92 -30.84
N TRP A 530 2.43 46.37 -30.62
CA TRP A 530 2.74 45.63 -29.40
C TRP A 530 3.09 46.56 -28.24
N THR A 531 2.86 46.09 -27.01
CA THR A 531 3.35 46.74 -25.79
C THR A 531 4.45 45.88 -25.18
N ILE A 532 5.71 46.29 -25.30
CA ILE A 532 6.86 45.61 -24.71
C ILE A 532 7.33 46.43 -23.50
N THR A 533 7.44 45.78 -22.33
CA THR A 533 7.73 46.46 -21.06
C THR A 533 8.82 45.75 -20.26
N GLY A 534 9.63 46.54 -19.55
CA GLY A 534 10.63 46.04 -18.59
C GLY A 534 12.00 45.75 -19.20
N ASP A 535 12.11 45.63 -20.52
CA ASP A 535 13.40 45.51 -21.19
C ASP A 535 14.08 46.87 -21.33
N THR A 536 15.42 46.86 -21.40
CA THR A 536 16.22 48.07 -21.57
C THR A 536 17.16 47.94 -22.75
N LYS A 537 17.35 49.04 -23.48
CA LYS A 537 18.37 49.09 -24.53
C LYS A 537 19.73 49.20 -23.85
N GLU A 538 20.57 48.22 -24.05
CA GLU A 538 21.94 48.23 -23.58
C GLU A 538 22.81 47.66 -24.70
N CYS A 539 23.63 48.52 -25.30
CA CYS A 539 24.56 48.13 -26.34
C CYS A 539 25.96 48.22 -25.73
N PRO A 540 26.55 47.10 -25.32
CA PRO A 540 27.83 47.13 -24.67
C PRO A 540 28.90 47.76 -25.56
N ALA A 541 29.88 48.43 -24.94
CA ALA A 541 31.04 48.95 -25.67
C ALA A 541 31.96 47.82 -26.17
N ILE A 542 31.91 46.68 -25.49
CA ILE A 542 32.62 45.41 -25.72
C ILE A 542 31.58 44.32 -25.43
N ASP A 543 31.43 43.34 -26.31
CA ASP A 543 30.54 42.19 -26.11
C ASP A 543 31.04 41.02 -26.97
N ILE A 544 31.28 39.87 -26.34
CA ILE A 544 31.83 38.66 -26.94
C ILE A 544 30.71 37.73 -27.40
N GLU A 545 30.65 37.50 -28.70
CA GLU A 545 29.78 36.49 -29.31
C GLU A 545 30.64 35.32 -29.81
N ILE A 546 30.30 34.09 -29.41
CA ILE A 546 30.93 32.89 -29.96
C ILE A 546 29.96 32.21 -30.92
N GLN A 547 30.39 32.02 -32.16
CA GLN A 547 29.61 31.30 -33.16
C GLN A 547 30.25 29.96 -33.52
N LEU A 548 29.40 28.99 -33.86
CA LEU A 548 29.77 27.76 -34.53
C LEU A 548 29.07 27.70 -35.87
N GLU A 549 29.86 27.64 -36.95
CA GLU A 549 29.33 27.56 -38.32
C GLU A 549 28.35 28.71 -38.65
N GLY A 550 28.55 29.88 -38.01
CA GLY A 550 27.74 31.09 -38.21
C GLY A 550 26.55 31.25 -37.24
N ASN A 551 26.28 30.28 -36.37
CA ASN A 551 25.24 30.37 -35.34
C ASN A 551 25.85 30.64 -33.97
N GLU A 552 25.27 31.57 -33.22
CA GLU A 552 25.74 31.84 -31.87
C GLU A 552 25.52 30.68 -30.91
N ILE A 553 26.49 30.46 -30.03
CA ILE A 553 26.39 29.60 -28.87
C ILE A 553 26.51 30.49 -27.65
N ALA A 554 25.42 30.63 -26.89
CA ALA A 554 25.43 31.38 -25.63
C ALA A 554 26.46 30.81 -24.63
N SER A 555 26.89 31.62 -23.68
CA SER A 555 27.75 31.16 -22.58
C SER A 555 27.01 30.08 -21.75
N ASN A 556 27.73 29.01 -21.41
CA ASN A 556 27.24 27.72 -20.91
C ASN A 556 26.37 26.91 -21.90
N GLY A 557 26.23 27.36 -23.14
CA GLY A 557 25.58 26.65 -24.23
C GLY A 557 26.36 25.40 -24.64
N THR A 558 25.78 24.63 -25.57
CA THR A 558 26.38 23.36 -26.04
C THR A 558 26.79 23.47 -27.50
N ALA A 559 28.03 23.04 -27.82
CA ALA A 559 28.52 22.80 -29.16
C ALA A 559 28.59 21.29 -29.42
N ASP A 560 27.70 20.78 -30.27
CA ASP A 560 27.66 19.37 -30.63
C ASP A 560 28.46 19.11 -31.93
N PHE A 561 29.40 18.17 -31.86
CA PHE A 561 30.18 17.68 -32.99
C PHE A 561 29.45 16.58 -33.77
N GLY A 562 28.34 16.08 -33.26
CA GLY A 562 27.54 15.04 -33.89
C GLY A 562 28.24 13.68 -33.88
N MET A 563 27.82 12.81 -34.80
CA MET A 563 28.28 11.42 -34.87
C MET A 563 29.45 11.24 -35.85
N GLY A 564 30.60 10.79 -35.36
CA GLY A 564 31.78 10.48 -36.18
C GLY A 564 33.11 10.63 -35.42
N ALA A 565 34.24 10.40 -36.09
CA ALA A 565 35.58 10.67 -35.57
C ALA A 565 36.32 11.67 -36.46
N SER A 566 37.28 12.37 -35.87
CA SER A 566 38.11 13.39 -36.53
C SER A 566 37.29 14.53 -37.14
N ILE A 567 36.20 14.92 -36.47
CA ILE A 567 35.35 16.03 -36.89
C ILE A 567 36.02 17.33 -36.46
N ILE A 568 36.28 18.21 -37.41
CA ILE A 568 36.86 19.53 -37.15
C ILE A 568 35.76 20.56 -37.30
N LYS A 569 35.50 21.34 -36.25
CA LYS A 569 34.61 22.48 -36.32
C LYS A 569 35.36 23.78 -36.16
N THR A 570 34.95 24.77 -36.95
CA THR A 570 35.49 26.13 -36.90
C THR A 570 34.54 26.98 -36.06
N PHE A 571 35.10 27.62 -35.05
CA PHE A 571 34.41 28.58 -34.20
C PHE A 571 34.87 29.98 -34.55
N THR A 572 33.97 30.94 -34.36
CA THR A 572 34.24 32.36 -34.57
C THR A 572 34.07 33.09 -33.25
N ILE A 573 35.07 33.87 -32.85
CA ILE A 573 34.99 34.84 -31.76
C ILE A 573 34.71 36.19 -32.40
N LYS A 574 33.62 36.84 -32.05
CA LYS A 574 33.24 38.14 -32.59
C LYS A 574 33.10 39.15 -31.47
N ASN A 575 33.58 40.36 -31.71
CA ASN A 575 33.27 41.49 -30.85
C ASN A 575 32.07 42.23 -31.42
N ILE A 576 30.89 42.02 -30.85
CA ILE A 576 29.66 42.70 -31.24
C ILE A 576 29.43 44.01 -30.48
N GLY A 577 30.34 44.36 -29.57
CA GLY A 577 30.39 45.67 -28.93
C GLY A 577 30.58 46.81 -29.92
N THR A 578 30.18 48.01 -29.51
CA THR A 578 30.01 49.15 -30.43
C THR A 578 31.25 50.01 -30.65
N THR A 579 32.18 50.07 -29.68
CA THR A 579 33.22 51.13 -29.69
C THR A 579 34.59 50.72 -29.17
N THR A 580 34.71 49.62 -28.42
CA THR A 580 35.98 49.23 -27.77
C THR A 580 36.40 47.82 -28.19
N ALA A 581 37.71 47.57 -28.25
CA ALA A 581 38.23 46.26 -28.63
C ALA A 581 38.08 45.23 -27.49
N LEU A 582 37.59 44.04 -27.85
CA LEU A 582 37.57 42.86 -27.00
C LEU A 582 39.00 42.33 -26.87
N THR A 583 39.46 42.11 -25.65
CA THR A 583 40.79 41.57 -25.33
C THR A 583 40.62 40.18 -24.73
N LEU A 584 41.35 39.19 -25.25
CA LEU A 584 41.32 37.80 -24.81
C LEU A 584 42.52 37.51 -23.91
N SER A 585 42.30 37.05 -22.68
CA SER A 585 43.30 37.09 -21.59
C SER A 585 43.83 35.71 -21.13
N GLY A 586 43.47 34.62 -21.82
CA GLY A 586 43.90 33.25 -21.48
C GLY A 586 45.25 32.81 -22.07
N THR A 587 45.93 31.86 -21.40
CA THR A 587 47.09 31.11 -21.94
C THR A 587 46.90 29.60 -21.77
N PRO A 588 46.56 28.84 -22.83
CA PRO A 588 46.18 29.29 -24.19
C PRO A 588 44.89 30.14 -24.22
N ILE A 589 44.67 30.90 -25.30
CA ILE A 589 43.51 31.80 -25.45
C ILE A 589 42.20 31.02 -25.33
N VAL A 590 42.10 29.90 -26.07
CA VAL A 590 41.00 28.94 -25.98
C VAL A 590 41.52 27.69 -25.28
N LYS A 591 40.83 27.27 -24.23
CA LYS A 591 41.18 26.07 -23.46
C LYS A 591 40.01 25.10 -23.47
N VAL A 592 40.30 23.80 -23.63
CA VAL A 592 39.35 22.73 -23.35
C VAL A 592 39.76 22.03 -22.06
N THR A 593 38.78 21.81 -21.18
CA THR A 593 38.90 21.11 -19.90
C THR A 593 37.89 19.97 -19.83
N ALA A 594 38.09 19.02 -18.92
CA ALA A 594 37.19 17.90 -18.64
C ALA A 594 36.81 16.98 -19.84
N GLY A 595 37.46 17.08 -21.00
CA GLY A 595 37.16 16.28 -22.18
C GLY A 595 38.39 15.98 -23.04
N THR A 596 38.98 14.79 -22.85
CA THR A 596 40.20 14.37 -23.58
C THR A 596 39.95 14.08 -25.07
N ALA A 597 38.68 13.92 -25.47
CA ALA A 597 38.29 13.68 -26.87
C ALA A 597 38.28 14.95 -27.73
N PHE A 598 38.38 16.13 -27.12
CA PHE A 598 38.33 17.42 -27.82
C PHE A 598 39.66 18.15 -27.68
N VAL A 599 40.24 18.53 -28.81
CA VAL A 599 41.54 19.20 -28.85
C VAL A 599 41.41 20.50 -29.64
N VAL A 600 41.89 21.62 -29.07
CA VAL A 600 42.02 22.87 -29.84
C VAL A 600 43.21 22.71 -30.78
N THR A 601 42.94 22.55 -32.07
CA THR A 601 43.97 22.31 -33.09
C THR A 601 44.49 23.58 -33.74
N GLU A 602 43.75 24.68 -33.63
CA GLU A 602 44.16 25.99 -34.11
C GLU A 602 43.66 27.04 -33.12
N GLN A 603 44.56 27.87 -32.57
CA GLN A 603 44.22 28.98 -31.66
C GLN A 603 43.86 30.24 -32.47
N PRO A 604 43.11 31.19 -31.89
CA PRO A 604 42.89 32.50 -32.51
C PRO A 604 44.21 33.20 -32.84
N GLY A 605 44.28 33.82 -34.01
CA GLY A 605 45.50 34.48 -34.51
C GLY A 605 45.89 35.79 -33.80
N ALA A 606 45.05 36.31 -32.92
CA ALA A 606 45.29 37.54 -32.17
C ALA A 606 44.63 37.50 -30.78
N THR A 607 45.10 38.36 -29.88
CA THR A 607 44.54 38.54 -28.52
C THR A 607 43.57 39.72 -28.42
N SER A 608 43.32 40.43 -29.53
CA SER A 608 42.38 41.56 -29.57
C SER A 608 41.50 41.50 -30.80
N VAL A 609 40.22 41.82 -30.61
CA VAL A 609 39.18 41.85 -31.64
C VAL A 609 38.54 43.24 -31.65
N ALA A 610 38.77 44.02 -32.71
CA ALA A 610 38.16 45.34 -32.86
C ALA A 610 36.62 45.25 -32.91
N ALA A 611 35.92 46.33 -32.56
CA ALA A 611 34.46 46.39 -32.64
C ALA A 611 33.97 46.00 -34.05
N GLY A 612 33.03 45.06 -34.13
CA GLY A 612 32.50 44.49 -35.38
C GLY A 612 33.41 43.47 -36.08
N ALA A 613 34.64 43.24 -35.61
CA ALA A 613 35.56 42.26 -36.18
C ALA A 613 35.38 40.86 -35.57
N SER A 614 36.03 39.87 -36.18
CA SER A 614 36.05 38.50 -35.69
C SER A 614 37.41 37.80 -35.86
N LEU A 615 37.62 36.77 -35.07
CA LEU A 615 38.71 35.80 -35.18
C LEU A 615 38.13 34.40 -35.27
N THR A 616 38.89 33.44 -35.77
CA THR A 616 38.48 32.03 -35.80
C THR A 616 39.46 31.14 -35.07
N PHE A 617 38.96 29.99 -34.59
CA PHE A 617 39.76 28.91 -34.03
C PHE A 617 39.15 27.57 -34.40
N LYS A 618 39.92 26.47 -34.29
CA LYS A 618 39.42 25.12 -34.62
C LYS A 618 39.55 24.19 -33.43
N VAL A 619 38.50 23.42 -33.23
CA VAL A 619 38.47 22.31 -32.28
C VAL A 619 38.23 21.03 -33.08
N THR A 620 39.03 20.02 -32.78
CA THR A 620 38.90 18.68 -33.36
C THR A 620 38.33 17.74 -32.31
N TYR A 621 37.25 17.07 -32.68
CA TYR A 621 36.69 15.95 -31.95
C TYR A 621 37.28 14.65 -32.49
N ALA A 622 38.11 13.98 -31.68
CA ALA A 622 38.81 12.77 -32.06
C ALA A 622 37.99 11.49 -31.79
N GLY A 623 36.99 11.55 -30.92
CA GLY A 623 36.17 10.40 -30.51
C GLY A 623 36.93 9.42 -29.59
N ALA A 624 36.44 9.24 -28.37
CA ALA A 624 36.97 8.32 -27.37
C ALA A 624 35.90 7.36 -26.82
N THR A 625 34.69 7.86 -26.62
CA THR A 625 33.55 7.11 -26.08
C THR A 625 32.27 7.37 -26.89
N ASN A 626 31.19 6.66 -26.55
CA ASN A 626 29.90 6.83 -27.21
C ASN A 626 29.25 8.19 -26.93
N ASN A 627 29.69 8.91 -25.90
CA ASN A 627 29.09 10.19 -25.50
C ASN A 627 30.15 11.05 -24.81
N ASP A 628 31.09 11.55 -25.60
CA ASP A 628 32.17 12.38 -25.10
C ASP A 628 31.67 13.78 -24.78
N THR A 629 32.13 14.32 -23.65
CA THR A 629 31.86 15.69 -23.23
C THR A 629 33.16 16.42 -22.95
N GLY A 630 33.13 17.74 -23.01
CA GLY A 630 34.24 18.61 -22.64
C GLY A 630 33.76 20.02 -22.37
N THR A 631 34.61 20.87 -21.83
CA THR A 631 34.27 22.27 -21.53
C THR A 631 35.30 23.18 -22.15
N LEU A 632 34.87 23.97 -23.12
CA LEU A 632 35.65 25.02 -23.75
C LEU A 632 35.50 26.33 -22.95
N SER A 633 36.59 27.07 -22.76
CA SER A 633 36.59 28.36 -22.05
C SER A 633 37.44 29.40 -22.76
N ILE A 634 36.95 30.64 -22.80
CA ILE A 634 37.62 31.81 -23.40
C ILE A 634 37.51 32.97 -22.40
N ALA A 635 38.63 33.43 -21.84
CA ALA A 635 38.65 34.57 -20.93
C ALA A 635 38.77 35.90 -21.70
N SER A 636 38.01 36.92 -21.32
CA SER A 636 37.96 38.21 -22.00
C SER A 636 37.88 39.39 -21.02
N ASN A 637 37.95 40.62 -21.55
CA ASN A 637 37.68 41.87 -20.83
C ASN A 637 36.21 42.33 -20.97
N ASP A 638 35.33 41.41 -21.34
CA ASP A 638 33.90 41.66 -21.43
C ASP A 638 33.31 41.88 -20.03
N PRO A 639 32.64 43.01 -19.74
CA PRO A 639 32.16 43.35 -18.39
C PRO A 639 31.13 42.36 -17.81
N ASP A 640 30.27 41.80 -18.65
CA ASP A 640 29.23 40.83 -18.29
C ASP A 640 29.66 39.38 -18.51
N GLU A 641 30.54 39.11 -19.48
CA GLU A 641 31.03 37.76 -19.81
C GLU A 641 32.56 37.62 -19.72
N GLY A 642 33.15 37.98 -18.58
CA GLY A 642 34.62 37.93 -18.40
C GLY A 642 35.27 36.55 -18.62
N THR A 643 34.50 35.46 -18.60
CA THR A 643 34.93 34.18 -19.19
C THR A 643 33.74 33.49 -19.84
N TYR A 644 33.84 33.27 -21.15
CA TYR A 644 32.85 32.55 -21.94
C TYR A 644 33.09 31.04 -21.84
N ILE A 645 32.05 30.26 -21.55
CA ILE A 645 32.14 28.81 -21.38
C ILE A 645 31.22 28.12 -22.39
N ILE A 646 31.66 27.02 -23.02
CA ILE A 646 30.84 26.22 -23.93
C ILE A 646 31.02 24.75 -23.58
N GLN A 647 29.92 24.03 -23.41
CA GLN A 647 29.93 22.57 -23.26
C GLN A 647 30.08 21.91 -24.62
N LEU A 648 31.10 21.09 -24.79
CA LEU A 648 31.33 20.32 -26.00
C LEU A 648 30.66 18.95 -25.85
N LYS A 649 30.00 18.48 -26.89
CA LYS A 649 29.46 17.12 -26.99
C LYS A 649 29.86 16.48 -28.31
N GLY A 650 30.03 15.16 -28.32
CA GLY A 650 30.35 14.40 -29.51
C GLY A 650 30.02 12.93 -29.30
N VAL A 651 29.56 12.27 -30.36
CA VAL A 651 29.15 10.86 -30.33
C VAL A 651 30.07 10.07 -31.25
N PHE A 652 30.99 9.27 -30.70
CA PHE A 652 31.74 8.32 -31.50
C PHE A 652 31.07 6.95 -31.37
N LYS A 653 30.22 6.61 -32.34
CA LYS A 653 29.48 5.33 -32.29
C LYS A 653 30.43 4.18 -32.59
N LYS A 654 30.95 3.55 -31.54
CA LYS A 654 31.61 2.26 -31.63
C LYS A 654 30.61 1.22 -32.17
N THR A 655 31.11 0.25 -32.91
CA THR A 655 30.25 -0.82 -33.45
C THR A 655 29.87 -1.76 -32.31
N ASP A 656 28.60 -2.13 -32.23
CA ASP A 656 28.17 -3.15 -31.27
C ASP A 656 28.75 -4.51 -31.68
N GLN A 657 29.17 -5.27 -30.68
CA GLN A 657 29.64 -6.63 -30.85
C GLN A 657 28.82 -7.55 -29.96
N THR A 658 28.69 -8.79 -30.41
CA THR A 658 28.01 -9.85 -29.68
C THR A 658 29.01 -10.94 -29.32
N ILE A 659 28.81 -11.53 -28.14
CA ILE A 659 29.45 -12.78 -27.74
C ILE A 659 28.40 -13.87 -27.67
N THR A 660 28.82 -15.11 -27.81
CA THR A 660 27.96 -16.27 -27.52
C THR A 660 28.56 -17.09 -26.40
N PHE A 661 27.71 -17.47 -25.45
CA PHE A 661 28.08 -18.29 -24.30
C PHE A 661 26.92 -19.22 -23.96
N SER A 662 27.21 -20.50 -23.78
CA SER A 662 26.25 -21.53 -23.38
C SER A 662 26.95 -22.52 -22.46
N LEU A 663 26.24 -22.95 -21.41
CA LEU A 663 26.70 -24.04 -20.55
C LEU A 663 26.44 -25.42 -21.14
N GLY A 664 25.61 -25.54 -22.19
CA GLY A 664 25.28 -26.82 -22.82
C GLY A 664 24.85 -27.89 -21.80
N ASN A 665 25.50 -29.06 -21.86
CA ASN A 665 25.24 -30.17 -20.93
C ASN A 665 25.71 -29.90 -19.49
N ASP A 666 26.52 -28.85 -19.28
CA ASP A 666 27.04 -28.47 -17.96
C ASP A 666 26.12 -27.47 -17.24
N ALA A 667 24.98 -27.10 -17.82
CA ALA A 667 24.00 -26.21 -17.18
C ALA A 667 23.45 -26.79 -15.86
N THR A 668 23.51 -28.11 -15.69
CA THR A 668 23.16 -28.80 -14.45
C THR A 668 24.27 -29.77 -14.05
N LYS A 669 24.72 -29.66 -12.80
CA LYS A 669 25.69 -30.55 -12.16
C LYS A 669 25.16 -31.02 -10.81
N THR A 670 25.86 -31.94 -10.18
CA THR A 670 25.61 -32.37 -8.80
C THR A 670 26.80 -31.99 -7.93
N PHE A 671 26.55 -31.67 -6.67
CA PHE A 671 27.63 -31.39 -5.72
C PHE A 671 28.61 -32.58 -5.64
N GLY A 672 29.90 -32.31 -5.86
CA GLY A 672 30.95 -33.34 -5.95
C GLY A 672 31.31 -33.76 -7.38
N ASP A 673 30.61 -33.28 -8.41
CA ASP A 673 31.05 -33.42 -9.80
C ASP A 673 32.40 -32.71 -10.03
N ALA A 674 33.16 -33.17 -11.01
CA ALA A 674 34.46 -32.59 -11.36
C ALA A 674 34.32 -31.16 -11.92
N ASN A 675 35.37 -30.35 -11.70
CA ASN A 675 35.52 -29.02 -12.30
C ASN A 675 35.45 -29.10 -13.83
N PHE A 676 34.95 -28.04 -14.47
CA PHE A 676 34.80 -27.96 -15.92
C PHE A 676 35.17 -26.58 -16.47
N ASP A 677 35.50 -26.51 -17.75
CA ASP A 677 35.90 -25.28 -18.43
C ASP A 677 34.73 -24.65 -19.19
N LEU A 678 34.61 -23.33 -19.13
CA LEU A 678 33.67 -22.55 -19.92
C LEU A 678 34.23 -22.28 -21.32
N THR A 679 33.33 -22.32 -22.31
CA THR A 679 33.63 -21.95 -23.69
C THR A 679 32.69 -20.84 -24.15
N ALA A 680 33.25 -19.77 -24.72
CA ALA A 680 32.50 -18.69 -25.35
C ALA A 680 33.18 -18.27 -26.65
N THR A 681 32.39 -17.75 -27.59
CA THR A 681 32.89 -17.12 -28.81
C THR A 681 32.96 -15.62 -28.60
N GLY A 682 34.17 -15.04 -28.71
CA GLY A 682 34.40 -13.61 -28.59
C GLY A 682 33.85 -12.81 -29.77
N GLY A 683 33.50 -11.56 -29.52
CA GLY A 683 33.06 -10.59 -30.51
C GLY A 683 34.23 -9.92 -31.26
N ALA A 684 33.87 -9.08 -32.22
CA ALA A 684 34.78 -8.50 -33.22
C ALA A 684 35.92 -7.61 -32.66
N SER A 685 35.85 -7.18 -31.40
CA SER A 685 36.95 -6.45 -30.74
C SER A 685 38.23 -7.27 -30.58
N GLY A 686 38.14 -8.60 -30.61
CA GLY A 686 39.27 -9.49 -30.36
C GLY A 686 39.75 -9.54 -28.90
N ASN A 687 39.09 -8.81 -27.98
CA ASN A 687 39.40 -8.84 -26.56
C ASN A 687 39.02 -10.18 -25.91
N ALA A 688 39.66 -10.53 -24.80
CA ALA A 688 39.34 -11.77 -24.09
C ALA A 688 37.93 -11.74 -23.47
N VAL A 689 37.22 -12.88 -23.51
CA VAL A 689 35.98 -13.09 -22.76
C VAL A 689 36.36 -13.51 -21.33
N THR A 690 35.82 -12.83 -20.34
CA THR A 690 35.97 -13.13 -18.92
C THR A 690 34.67 -13.68 -18.33
N PHE A 691 34.77 -14.51 -17.31
CA PHE A 691 33.62 -15.13 -16.66
C PHE A 691 33.55 -14.77 -15.18
N ALA A 692 32.35 -14.57 -14.67
CA ALA A 692 32.09 -14.35 -13.25
C ALA A 692 30.87 -15.15 -12.80
N SER A 693 30.90 -15.62 -11.56
CA SER A 693 29.74 -16.22 -10.90
C SER A 693 29.09 -15.19 -9.97
N SER A 694 27.76 -15.11 -9.98
CA SER A 694 27.01 -14.25 -9.07
C SER A 694 27.02 -14.74 -7.61
N ASP A 695 27.31 -16.02 -7.39
CA ASP A 695 27.39 -16.63 -6.06
C ASP A 695 28.55 -17.63 -5.99
N THR A 696 29.61 -17.17 -5.34
CA THR A 696 30.84 -17.94 -5.14
C THR A 696 30.70 -19.05 -4.12
N ASN A 697 29.63 -19.07 -3.31
CA ASN A 697 29.32 -20.21 -2.43
C ASN A 697 28.76 -21.40 -3.20
N VAL A 698 28.25 -21.18 -4.42
CA VAL A 698 27.76 -22.23 -5.33
C VAL A 698 28.86 -22.65 -6.30
N ALA A 699 29.52 -21.69 -6.97
CA ALA A 699 30.64 -21.98 -7.86
C ALA A 699 31.62 -20.80 -7.95
N THR A 700 32.92 -21.09 -7.90
CA THR A 700 33.99 -20.09 -8.15
C THR A 700 34.57 -20.26 -9.55
N ILE A 701 35.03 -19.17 -10.15
CA ILE A 701 35.63 -19.20 -11.49
C ILE A 701 37.05 -18.63 -11.44
N SER A 702 38.01 -19.39 -11.97
CA SER A 702 39.39 -18.92 -12.18
C SER A 702 39.74 -19.05 -13.66
N GLY A 703 39.92 -17.91 -14.34
CA GLY A 703 40.04 -17.85 -15.79
C GLY A 703 38.74 -18.32 -16.46
N LYS A 704 38.74 -19.57 -16.95
CA LYS A 704 37.58 -20.23 -17.55
C LYS A 704 37.10 -21.47 -16.76
N THR A 705 37.84 -21.89 -15.73
CA THR A 705 37.55 -23.12 -15.01
C THR A 705 36.57 -22.83 -13.88
N VAL A 706 35.43 -23.51 -13.89
CA VAL A 706 34.43 -23.50 -12.82
C VAL A 706 34.80 -24.56 -11.79
N THR A 707 34.87 -24.14 -10.53
CA THR A 707 34.98 -25.04 -9.38
C THR A 707 33.64 -25.04 -8.64
N ILE A 708 33.07 -26.23 -8.43
CA ILE A 708 31.80 -26.40 -7.72
C ILE A 708 32.08 -26.31 -6.21
N VAL A 709 31.36 -25.42 -5.52
CA VAL A 709 31.58 -25.12 -4.09
C VAL A 709 30.38 -25.56 -3.23
N GLY A 710 29.17 -25.48 -3.76
CA GLY A 710 27.95 -25.83 -3.02
C GLY A 710 26.76 -26.09 -3.93
N ALA A 711 25.77 -26.82 -3.41
CA ALA A 711 24.50 -27.00 -4.11
C ALA A 711 23.67 -25.70 -4.06
N GLY A 712 23.01 -25.38 -5.16
CA GLY A 712 22.31 -24.11 -5.35
C GLY A 712 22.26 -23.73 -6.81
N SER A 713 21.82 -22.51 -7.08
CA SER A 713 21.78 -21.97 -8.45
C SER A 713 22.57 -20.68 -8.47
N THR A 714 23.44 -20.54 -9.46
CA THR A 714 24.24 -19.33 -9.65
C THR A 714 24.25 -18.93 -11.12
N THR A 715 24.28 -17.63 -11.38
CA THR A 715 24.35 -17.09 -12.73
C THR A 715 25.81 -16.93 -13.11
N ILE A 716 26.22 -17.64 -14.17
CA ILE A 716 27.52 -17.45 -14.81
C ILE A 716 27.38 -16.38 -15.87
N THR A 717 28.14 -15.30 -15.74
CA THR A 717 28.15 -14.16 -16.65
C THR A 717 29.41 -14.21 -17.50
N ALA A 718 29.25 -14.28 -18.82
CA ALA A 718 30.32 -14.05 -19.77
C ALA A 718 30.31 -12.58 -20.20
N SER A 719 31.49 -11.94 -20.17
CA SER A 719 31.66 -10.52 -20.47
C SER A 719 32.85 -10.33 -21.40
N GLN A 720 32.74 -9.43 -22.37
CA GLN A 720 33.86 -9.02 -23.22
C GLN A 720 33.92 -7.50 -23.28
N ALA A 721 35.04 -6.94 -22.84
CA ALA A 721 35.26 -5.51 -22.91
C ALA A 721 35.33 -5.02 -24.37
N GLY A 722 34.84 -3.81 -24.61
CA GLY A 722 35.01 -3.11 -25.87
C GLY A 722 36.46 -2.66 -26.09
N ASN A 723 36.74 -2.08 -27.25
CA ASN A 723 38.02 -1.44 -27.53
C ASN A 723 37.79 -0.04 -28.14
N GLY A 724 38.77 0.51 -28.85
CA GLY A 724 38.63 1.80 -29.55
C GLY A 724 37.48 1.81 -30.56
N ASN A 725 37.19 0.68 -31.21
CA ASN A 725 36.27 0.58 -32.35
C ASN A 725 34.94 -0.14 -32.02
N TYR A 726 34.89 -0.92 -30.94
CA TYR A 726 33.72 -1.72 -30.56
C TYR A 726 33.25 -1.43 -29.14
N ASN A 727 31.93 -1.43 -28.93
CA ASN A 727 31.32 -1.37 -27.60
C ASN A 727 31.63 -2.62 -26.79
N ALA A 728 31.52 -2.57 -25.47
CA ALA A 728 31.50 -3.82 -24.69
C ALA A 728 30.34 -4.69 -25.18
N ALA A 729 30.56 -5.99 -25.33
CA ALA A 729 29.49 -6.88 -25.72
C ALA A 729 28.46 -6.96 -24.58
N THR A 730 27.18 -7.05 -24.92
CA THR A 730 26.15 -7.33 -23.92
C THR A 730 26.50 -8.64 -23.21
N ASN A 731 26.54 -8.60 -21.88
CA ASN A 731 26.83 -9.77 -21.07
C ASN A 731 25.85 -10.90 -21.39
N VAL A 732 26.37 -12.10 -21.64
CA VAL A 732 25.55 -13.30 -21.80
C VAL A 732 25.60 -14.07 -20.50
N THR A 733 24.43 -14.30 -19.93
CA THR A 733 24.27 -15.01 -18.66
C THR A 733 23.70 -16.40 -18.90
N GLN A 734 24.17 -17.37 -18.12
CA GLN A 734 23.64 -18.74 -18.10
C GLN A 734 23.49 -19.18 -16.65
N THR A 735 22.36 -19.81 -16.33
CA THR A 735 22.12 -20.34 -14.99
C THR A 735 22.81 -21.70 -14.86
N LEU A 736 23.75 -21.81 -13.94
CA LEU A 736 24.35 -23.07 -13.51
C LEU A 736 23.60 -23.56 -12.27
N THR A 737 23.01 -24.75 -12.36
CA THR A 737 22.34 -25.38 -11.22
C THR A 737 23.19 -26.54 -10.71
N ILE A 738 23.55 -26.49 -9.43
CA ILE A 738 24.24 -27.57 -8.71
C ILE A 738 23.20 -28.25 -7.83
N ASN A 739 22.75 -29.44 -8.22
CA ASN A 739 21.87 -30.27 -7.44
C ASN A 739 22.59 -30.81 -6.19
N LYS A 740 21.82 -31.04 -5.12
CA LYS A 740 22.34 -31.75 -3.95
C LYS A 740 22.71 -33.18 -4.31
N ALA A 741 23.82 -33.66 -3.75
CA ALA A 741 24.23 -35.05 -3.90
C ALA A 741 23.39 -35.98 -3.02
N ASN A 742 23.18 -37.21 -3.48
CA ASN A 742 22.61 -38.25 -2.62
C ASN A 742 23.68 -38.74 -1.64
N GLN A 743 23.23 -39.17 -0.47
CA GLN A 743 24.08 -39.77 0.56
C GLN A 743 23.42 -41.03 1.10
N THR A 744 24.25 -41.91 1.65
CA THR A 744 23.83 -43.19 2.22
C THR A 744 24.30 -43.27 3.67
N ILE A 745 23.49 -43.89 4.51
CA ILE A 745 23.85 -44.30 5.88
C ILE A 745 23.96 -45.82 5.93
N THR A 746 24.61 -46.36 6.96
CA THR A 746 24.55 -47.78 7.28
C THR A 746 24.26 -47.97 8.77
N PHE A 747 23.40 -48.94 9.07
CA PHE A 747 22.95 -49.28 10.39
C PHE A 747 22.79 -50.81 10.49
N ASP A 748 23.45 -51.41 11.49
CA ASP A 748 23.33 -52.84 11.75
C ASP A 748 23.18 -53.16 13.25
N LEU A 749 22.14 -53.93 13.59
CA LEU A 749 21.94 -54.45 14.95
C LEU A 749 22.85 -55.64 15.24
N GLY A 750 23.34 -56.35 14.22
CA GLY A 750 24.24 -57.50 14.37
C GLY A 750 23.74 -58.50 15.44
N ASN A 751 24.62 -58.86 16.38
CA ASN A 751 24.28 -59.77 17.48
C ASN A 751 23.21 -59.23 18.45
N ASN A 752 22.88 -57.94 18.40
CA ASN A 752 21.81 -57.36 19.20
C ASN A 752 20.42 -57.49 18.55
N ALA A 753 20.29 -58.05 17.34
CA ALA A 753 18.99 -58.25 16.70
C ALA A 753 18.05 -59.14 17.53
N THR A 754 18.60 -59.97 18.43
CA THR A 754 17.83 -60.71 19.45
C THR A 754 18.40 -60.44 20.84
N LYS A 755 17.53 -60.12 21.81
CA LYS A 755 17.86 -59.87 23.22
C LYS A 755 16.92 -60.66 24.12
N THR A 756 17.25 -60.76 25.40
CA THR A 756 16.40 -61.33 26.44
C THR A 756 15.92 -60.22 27.38
N LEU A 757 14.70 -60.34 27.92
CA LEU A 757 14.21 -59.41 28.94
C LEU A 757 15.14 -59.45 30.17
N GLY A 758 15.75 -58.30 30.48
CA GLY A 758 16.77 -58.16 31.52
C GLY A 758 18.19 -57.96 30.99
N ASP A 759 18.41 -58.11 29.68
CA ASP A 759 19.67 -57.74 29.05
C ASP A 759 19.95 -56.24 29.25
N ALA A 760 21.23 -55.91 29.46
CA ALA A 760 21.68 -54.53 29.56
C ALA A 760 21.37 -53.74 28.27
N ALA A 761 21.13 -52.44 28.45
CA ALA A 761 21.01 -51.50 27.33
C ALA A 761 22.27 -51.54 26.46
N PHE A 762 22.12 -51.29 25.16
CA PHE A 762 23.21 -51.33 24.20
C PHE A 762 23.13 -50.15 23.23
N ASP A 763 24.29 -49.73 22.73
CA ASP A 763 24.37 -48.61 21.81
C ASP A 763 24.32 -49.08 20.35
N LEU A 764 23.67 -48.28 19.52
CA LEU A 764 23.65 -48.45 18.07
C LEU A 764 24.91 -47.84 17.47
N THR A 765 25.59 -48.64 16.64
CA THR A 765 26.72 -48.19 15.83
C THR A 765 26.26 -47.94 14.40
N THR A 766 26.59 -46.76 13.87
CA THR A 766 26.23 -46.37 12.50
C THR A 766 27.37 -45.69 11.78
N THR A 767 27.38 -45.82 10.46
CA THR A 767 28.20 -44.95 9.60
C THR A 767 27.30 -43.86 9.04
N GLY A 768 27.60 -42.60 9.41
CA GLY A 768 26.92 -41.42 8.90
C GLY A 768 27.14 -41.20 7.41
N GLY A 769 26.15 -40.64 6.73
CA GLY A 769 26.26 -40.19 5.36
C GLY A 769 27.06 -38.89 5.25
N ALA A 770 27.43 -38.54 4.02
CA ALA A 770 28.37 -37.48 3.69
C ALA A 770 27.96 -36.07 4.16
N SER A 771 26.71 -35.85 4.56
CA SER A 771 26.27 -34.59 5.18
C SER A 771 26.88 -34.32 6.55
N GLY A 772 27.36 -35.35 7.25
CA GLY A 772 27.89 -35.24 8.61
C GLY A 772 26.85 -34.93 9.69
N ASN A 773 25.56 -34.81 9.32
CA ASN A 773 24.47 -34.60 10.28
C ASN A 773 24.29 -35.81 11.21
N PRO A 774 23.76 -35.63 12.43
CA PRO A 774 23.54 -36.75 13.34
C PRO A 774 22.50 -37.72 12.79
N ILE A 775 22.73 -39.02 12.98
CA ILE A 775 21.72 -40.06 12.76
C ILE A 775 20.80 -40.09 13.99
N THR A 776 19.50 -40.13 13.75
CA THR A 776 18.48 -40.34 14.79
C THR A 776 17.88 -41.73 14.67
N PHE A 777 17.40 -42.25 15.80
CA PHE A 777 16.80 -43.57 15.86
C PHE A 777 15.41 -43.53 16.47
N THR A 778 14.52 -44.37 15.96
CA THR A 778 13.19 -44.56 16.53
C THR A 778 12.87 -46.04 16.67
N SER A 779 12.05 -46.37 17.66
CA SER A 779 11.48 -47.71 17.82
C SER A 779 10.00 -47.65 17.51
N SER A 780 9.51 -48.58 16.69
CA SER A 780 8.09 -48.69 16.38
C SER A 780 7.23 -49.18 17.56
N ASN A 781 7.86 -49.70 18.63
CA ASN A 781 7.16 -50.23 19.81
C ASN A 781 7.98 -50.01 21.09
N THR A 782 7.70 -48.90 21.78
CA THR A 782 8.37 -48.50 23.02
C THR A 782 8.05 -49.40 24.22
N GLY A 783 7.04 -50.26 24.13
CA GLY A 783 6.78 -51.30 25.13
C GLY A 783 7.77 -52.48 25.06
N VAL A 784 8.48 -52.62 23.93
CA VAL A 784 9.53 -53.64 23.72
C VAL A 784 10.92 -53.04 23.95
N ALA A 785 11.22 -51.91 23.31
CA ALA A 785 12.46 -51.19 23.53
C ALA A 785 12.30 -49.68 23.38
N THR A 786 12.93 -48.90 24.26
CA THR A 786 13.00 -47.44 24.15
C THR A 786 14.38 -47.01 23.66
N ILE A 787 14.46 -45.85 23.01
CA ILE A 787 15.73 -45.32 22.50
C ILE A 787 15.94 -43.91 23.04
N SER A 788 17.12 -43.66 23.62
CA SER A 788 17.56 -42.33 24.04
C SER A 788 18.95 -42.07 23.45
N GLY A 789 19.07 -41.07 22.57
CA GLY A 789 20.26 -40.90 21.74
C GLY A 789 20.43 -42.09 20.80
N ASN A 790 21.52 -42.84 20.97
CA ASN A 790 21.79 -44.10 20.27
C ASN A 790 21.67 -45.33 21.20
N THR A 791 21.29 -45.17 22.47
CA THR A 791 21.18 -46.27 23.42
C THR A 791 19.79 -46.87 23.39
N VAL A 792 19.70 -48.16 23.09
CA VAL A 792 18.48 -48.96 23.14
C VAL A 792 18.35 -49.63 24.51
N THR A 793 17.24 -49.37 25.19
CA THR A 793 16.90 -50.01 26.47
C THR A 793 15.79 -51.03 26.27
N ILE A 794 15.99 -52.25 26.78
CA ILE A 794 15.00 -53.32 26.70
C ILE A 794 13.96 -53.15 27.81
N VAL A 795 12.67 -53.08 27.42
CA VAL A 795 11.56 -52.77 28.34
C VAL A 795 10.57 -53.94 28.46
N GLY A 796 10.41 -54.74 27.39
CA GLY A 796 9.44 -55.83 27.38
C GLY A 796 9.72 -56.87 26.30
N VAL A 797 9.09 -58.04 26.42
CA VAL A 797 9.18 -59.11 25.42
C VAL A 797 8.33 -58.77 24.18
N GLY A 798 8.80 -59.15 23.00
CA GLY A 798 8.12 -58.88 21.73
C GLY A 798 9.09 -58.46 20.62
N THR A 799 8.56 -57.93 19.52
CA THR A 799 9.36 -57.42 18.39
C THR A 799 9.14 -55.93 18.21
N THR A 800 10.20 -55.23 17.77
CA THR A 800 10.13 -53.82 17.36
C THR A 800 11.06 -53.55 16.19
N THR A 801 10.70 -52.59 15.34
CA THR A 801 11.55 -52.12 14.25
C THR A 801 12.27 -50.87 14.72
N ILE A 802 13.60 -50.91 14.61
CA ILE A 802 14.49 -49.77 14.85
C ILE A 802 14.77 -49.11 13.50
N THR A 803 14.41 -47.84 13.36
CA THR A 803 14.65 -47.03 12.15
C THR A 803 15.77 -46.04 12.41
N ALA A 804 16.79 -46.03 11.56
CA ALA A 804 17.86 -45.06 11.52
C ALA A 804 17.60 -44.05 10.38
N SER A 805 17.64 -42.76 10.70
CA SER A 805 17.37 -41.65 9.76
C SER A 805 18.46 -40.59 9.83
N GLN A 806 18.84 -40.01 8.69
CA GLN A 806 19.77 -38.88 8.64
C GLN A 806 19.26 -37.78 7.72
N ALA A 807 19.05 -36.59 8.29
CA ALA A 807 18.65 -35.42 7.53
C ALA A 807 19.74 -34.96 6.57
N GLY A 808 19.33 -34.42 5.41
CA GLY A 808 20.23 -33.75 4.47
C GLY A 808 20.79 -32.44 5.02
N ASN A 809 21.78 -31.86 4.33
CA ASN A 809 22.29 -30.52 4.63
C ASN A 809 22.19 -29.63 3.36
N ASN A 810 22.95 -28.54 3.31
CA ASN A 810 22.94 -27.64 2.17
C ASN A 810 23.38 -28.32 0.86
N ASN A 811 24.25 -29.33 0.93
CA ASN A 811 24.88 -29.96 -0.23
C ASN A 811 24.43 -31.40 -0.50
N TYR A 812 23.80 -32.06 0.47
CA TYR A 812 23.33 -33.45 0.37
C TYR A 812 21.83 -33.58 0.67
N ASN A 813 21.13 -34.41 -0.10
CA ASN A 813 19.74 -34.83 0.17
C ASN A 813 19.66 -35.68 1.43
N ALA A 814 18.50 -35.82 2.07
CA ALA A 814 18.36 -36.77 3.19
C ALA A 814 18.71 -38.19 2.75
N ALA A 815 19.40 -38.94 3.61
CA ALA A 815 19.68 -40.35 3.34
C ALA A 815 18.38 -41.16 3.43
N ALA A 816 18.26 -42.23 2.64
CA ALA A 816 17.14 -43.14 2.78
C ALA A 816 17.19 -43.85 4.16
N ASP A 817 16.05 -43.92 4.84
CA ASP A 817 15.94 -44.56 6.15
C ASP A 817 16.31 -46.05 6.07
N ILE A 818 17.07 -46.53 7.06
CA ILE A 818 17.40 -47.96 7.21
C ILE A 818 16.63 -48.50 8.41
N THR A 819 15.98 -49.64 8.23
CA THR A 819 15.21 -50.29 9.29
C THR A 819 15.75 -51.68 9.60
N GLN A 820 15.78 -52.06 10.87
CA GLN A 820 16.09 -53.41 11.31
C GLN A 820 15.16 -53.86 12.44
N THR A 821 14.90 -55.17 12.54
CA THR A 821 14.01 -55.72 13.56
C THR A 821 14.80 -56.21 14.78
N LEU A 822 14.41 -55.76 15.96
CA LEU A 822 14.85 -56.22 17.28
C LEU A 822 13.80 -57.15 17.88
N THR A 823 14.21 -58.33 18.32
CA THR A 823 13.36 -59.32 19.00
C THR A 823 13.80 -59.51 20.45
N VAL A 824 12.88 -59.41 21.41
CA VAL A 824 13.15 -59.61 22.85
C VAL A 824 12.40 -60.83 23.37
N GLN A 825 13.14 -61.80 23.90
CA GLN A 825 12.64 -63.11 24.36
C GLN A 825 12.60 -63.22 25.89
N SER A 826 11.84 -64.19 26.42
CA SER A 826 11.75 -64.52 27.85
C SER A 826 12.57 -65.77 28.18
N THR A 827 13.21 -65.84 29.36
CA THR A 827 14.04 -66.97 29.81
C THR A 827 13.33 -68.06 30.63
N VAL A 828 12.00 -68.11 30.67
CA VAL A 828 11.27 -69.10 31.48
C VAL A 828 10.67 -70.24 30.65
N THR A 829 11.11 -71.47 30.92
CA THR A 829 10.61 -72.73 30.36
C THR A 829 9.70 -73.47 31.38
N ALA A 830 8.38 -73.23 31.32
CA ALA A 830 7.27 -73.98 31.98
C ALA A 830 6.93 -73.77 33.49
N ILE A 831 5.65 -74.08 33.84
CA ILE A 831 4.86 -73.68 35.03
C ILE A 831 4.72 -74.83 36.07
N PRO A 832 4.84 -74.60 37.41
CA PRO A 832 4.51 -75.57 38.46
C PRO A 832 2.99 -75.82 38.62
N GLN A 833 2.58 -77.10 38.72
CA GLN A 833 1.18 -77.57 38.80
C GLN A 833 0.33 -77.02 39.96
N GLU A 834 0.91 -76.40 40.99
CA GLU A 834 0.16 -75.99 42.19
C GLU A 834 -0.72 -74.74 42.02
N LEU A 835 -0.55 -73.97 40.93
CA LEU A 835 -1.42 -72.82 40.60
C LEU A 835 -2.81 -73.23 40.07
N LYS A 836 -3.00 -74.49 39.62
CA LYS A 836 -4.28 -74.98 39.10
C LYS A 836 -5.28 -75.43 40.18
N ALA A 837 -4.89 -75.46 41.47
CA ALA A 837 -5.72 -75.97 42.57
C ALA A 837 -6.47 -74.92 43.43
N GLY A 838 -6.58 -73.65 42.97
CA GLY A 838 -7.58 -72.71 43.51
C GLY A 838 -7.32 -72.03 44.86
N LYS A 839 -6.07 -71.94 45.35
CA LYS A 839 -5.72 -71.28 46.65
C LYS A 839 -5.47 -69.76 46.57
N ILE A 840 -6.23 -69.02 45.76
CA ILE A 840 -6.19 -67.55 45.68
C ILE A 840 -7.43 -66.94 46.33
N SER A 841 -7.22 -66.12 47.35
CA SER A 841 -8.26 -65.39 48.08
C SER A 841 -8.09 -63.89 47.94
N VAL A 842 -9.21 -63.16 47.85
CA VAL A 842 -9.26 -61.71 47.66
C VAL A 842 -10.06 -61.09 48.82
N TYR A 843 -9.46 -60.18 49.58
CA TYR A 843 -10.08 -59.58 50.77
C TYR A 843 -9.52 -58.19 51.12
N PRO A 844 -10.29 -57.31 51.80
CA PRO A 844 -11.74 -57.41 51.97
C PRO A 844 -12.45 -57.25 50.62
N ASN A 845 -13.63 -57.87 50.48
CA ASN A 845 -14.49 -57.71 49.32
C ASN A 845 -15.95 -57.80 49.79
N PRO A 846 -16.71 -56.68 49.87
CA PRO A 846 -16.43 -55.37 49.26
C PRO A 846 -15.23 -54.60 49.87
N ALA A 847 -14.52 -53.81 49.05
CA ALA A 847 -13.38 -52.97 49.46
C ALA A 847 -13.68 -51.47 49.29
N SER A 848 -13.20 -50.63 50.22
CA SER A 848 -13.39 -49.17 50.13
C SER A 848 -12.15 -48.42 49.63
N HIS A 849 -10.94 -48.87 49.94
CA HIS A 849 -9.68 -48.23 49.54
C HIS A 849 -8.65 -49.23 48.99
N MET A 850 -8.42 -50.33 49.70
CA MET A 850 -7.42 -51.34 49.35
C MET A 850 -8.01 -52.74 49.25
N LEU A 851 -7.56 -53.48 48.25
CA LEU A 851 -7.90 -54.89 48.02
C LEU A 851 -6.63 -55.73 48.08
N LYS A 852 -6.61 -56.79 48.90
CA LYS A 852 -5.46 -57.69 49.04
C LYS A 852 -5.75 -59.02 48.38
N ILE A 853 -4.77 -59.53 47.64
CA ILE A 853 -4.77 -60.85 47.04
C ILE A 853 -3.77 -61.70 47.82
N LYS A 854 -4.23 -62.76 48.47
CA LYS A 854 -3.37 -63.73 49.16
C LYS A 854 -3.31 -65.04 48.38
N ILE A 855 -2.09 -65.46 48.10
CA ILE A 855 -1.75 -66.69 47.39
C ILE A 855 -1.14 -67.66 48.41
N THR A 856 -1.79 -68.80 48.65
CA THR A 856 -1.37 -69.73 49.71
C THR A 856 -0.68 -70.97 49.11
N GLY A 857 0.64 -71.07 49.26
CA GLY A 857 1.49 -72.14 48.72
C GLY A 857 2.95 -71.68 48.54
N LYS A 858 3.89 -72.58 48.23
CA LYS A 858 5.27 -72.21 47.89
C LYS A 858 5.25 -71.55 46.51
N ILE A 859 5.54 -70.25 46.44
CA ILE A 859 5.54 -69.50 45.17
C ILE A 859 6.99 -69.23 44.77
N SER A 860 7.41 -69.75 43.60
CA SER A 860 8.73 -69.48 43.01
C SER A 860 8.77 -68.22 42.14
N TYR A 861 7.65 -67.49 42.04
CA TYR A 861 7.50 -66.27 41.25
C TYR A 861 7.33 -65.05 42.16
N ASN A 862 7.97 -63.95 41.78
CA ASN A 862 7.95 -62.69 42.52
C ASN A 862 7.10 -61.60 41.84
N TYR A 863 6.32 -61.91 40.79
CA TYR A 863 5.54 -60.91 40.05
C TYR A 863 4.21 -61.46 39.53
N ALA A 864 3.16 -60.64 39.58
CA ALA A 864 1.83 -60.91 39.03
C ALA A 864 1.33 -59.70 38.23
N GLU A 865 0.74 -59.94 37.06
CA GLU A 865 0.03 -58.92 36.30
C GLU A 865 -1.44 -58.90 36.72
N ILE A 866 -1.93 -57.72 37.12
CA ILE A 866 -3.30 -57.56 37.59
C ILE A 866 -4.04 -56.62 36.65
N THR A 867 -5.18 -57.08 36.13
CA THR A 867 -6.10 -56.28 35.32
C THR A 867 -7.46 -56.22 35.99
N VAL A 868 -8.05 -55.03 36.12
CA VAL A 868 -9.46 -54.85 36.53
C VAL A 868 -10.28 -54.47 35.30
N LEU A 869 -11.38 -55.19 35.09
CA LEU A 869 -12.35 -54.95 34.02
C LEU A 869 -13.66 -54.48 34.62
N ASN A 870 -14.31 -53.51 33.98
CA ASN A 870 -15.70 -53.17 34.29
C ASN A 870 -16.67 -54.22 33.73
N GLN A 871 -17.97 -54.10 34.02
CA GLN A 871 -18.99 -55.05 33.54
C GLN A 871 -19.14 -55.13 32.01
N GLN A 872 -18.57 -54.19 31.24
CA GLN A 872 -18.55 -54.22 29.78
C GLN A 872 -17.29 -54.89 29.21
N GLY A 873 -16.43 -55.45 30.07
CA GLY A 873 -15.16 -56.09 29.68
C GLY A 873 -14.04 -55.11 29.35
N LYS A 874 -14.22 -53.80 29.60
CA LYS A 874 -13.19 -52.79 29.34
C LYS A 874 -12.19 -52.76 30.48
N LYS A 875 -10.89 -52.79 30.14
CA LYS A 875 -9.77 -52.60 31.08
C LYS A 875 -9.84 -51.20 31.68
N VAL A 876 -10.07 -51.15 32.99
CA VAL A 876 -10.12 -49.89 33.77
C VAL A 876 -8.92 -49.73 34.69
N LEU A 877 -8.18 -50.82 34.94
CA LEU A 877 -6.91 -50.77 35.64
C LEU A 877 -5.97 -51.86 35.13
N LEU A 878 -4.71 -51.52 34.90
CA LEU A 878 -3.64 -52.47 34.57
C LEU A 878 -2.39 -52.12 35.38
N MET A 879 -1.87 -53.08 36.13
CA MET A 879 -0.64 -52.89 36.91
C MET A 879 0.07 -54.23 37.09
N GLY A 880 1.37 -54.24 36.81
CA GLY A 880 2.25 -55.34 37.22
C GLY A 880 2.74 -55.08 38.64
N GLN A 881 2.62 -56.07 39.51
CA GLN A 881 2.94 -55.93 40.93
C GLN A 881 3.86 -57.06 41.39
N LYS A 882 4.85 -56.70 42.22
CA LYS A 882 5.73 -57.67 42.87
C LYS A 882 4.95 -58.42 43.96
N ILE A 883 5.04 -59.75 43.97
CA ILE A 883 4.45 -60.59 45.01
C ILE A 883 5.39 -60.55 46.23
N ASN A 884 4.95 -59.92 47.31
CA ASN A 884 5.72 -59.81 48.55
C ASN A 884 5.11 -60.74 49.61
N ASN A 885 5.89 -61.71 50.11
CA ASN A 885 5.45 -62.72 51.10
C ASN A 885 4.11 -63.41 50.76
N GLY A 886 3.88 -63.68 49.48
CA GLY A 886 2.67 -64.34 49.00
C GLY A 886 1.41 -63.46 48.95
N GLN A 887 1.57 -62.14 49.02
CA GLN A 887 0.49 -61.17 48.89
C GLN A 887 0.78 -60.10 47.84
N VAL A 888 -0.30 -59.62 47.23
CA VAL A 888 -0.32 -58.44 46.35
C VAL A 888 -1.40 -57.49 46.89
N GLU A 889 -1.07 -56.22 47.05
CA GLU A 889 -1.99 -55.19 47.52
C GLU A 889 -2.32 -54.21 46.40
N ILE A 890 -3.60 -53.85 46.24
CA ILE A 890 -4.09 -53.05 45.12
C ILE A 890 -4.94 -51.89 45.66
N PRO A 891 -4.54 -50.64 45.39
CA PRO A 891 -5.39 -49.47 45.64
C PRO A 891 -6.52 -49.41 44.61
N VAL A 892 -7.74 -49.37 45.11
CA VAL A 892 -8.98 -49.31 44.32
C VAL A 892 -9.69 -47.96 44.43
N ASP A 893 -9.04 -46.95 45.02
CA ASP A 893 -9.59 -45.59 45.21
C ASP A 893 -9.98 -44.91 43.88
N GLN A 894 -9.25 -45.24 42.82
CA GLN A 894 -9.49 -44.74 41.46
C GLN A 894 -10.68 -45.39 40.75
N LEU A 895 -11.27 -46.45 41.33
CA LEU A 895 -12.47 -47.09 40.80
C LEU A 895 -13.71 -46.45 41.42
N THR A 896 -14.71 -46.17 40.59
CA THR A 896 -16.04 -45.75 41.06
C THR A 896 -16.73 -46.89 41.81
N SER A 897 -17.66 -46.58 42.73
CA SER A 897 -18.47 -47.60 43.41
C SER A 897 -19.20 -48.48 42.40
N GLY A 898 -19.09 -49.80 42.54
CA GLY A 898 -19.63 -50.76 41.58
C GLY A 898 -18.90 -52.11 41.57
N GLU A 899 -19.32 -52.99 40.65
CA GLU A 899 -18.77 -54.34 40.52
C GLU A 899 -17.80 -54.47 39.34
N TYR A 900 -16.74 -55.24 39.55
CA TYR A 900 -15.65 -55.43 38.60
C TYR A 900 -15.18 -56.89 38.54
N LEU A 901 -14.51 -57.24 37.43
CA LEU A 901 -13.80 -58.50 37.27
C LEU A 901 -12.29 -58.25 37.40
N LEU A 902 -11.65 -58.97 38.31
CA LEU A 902 -10.23 -58.95 38.58
C LEU A 902 -9.57 -60.14 37.90
N HIS A 903 -8.70 -59.88 36.93
CA HIS A 903 -7.85 -60.86 36.26
C HIS A 903 -6.46 -60.82 36.90
N ILE A 904 -6.01 -61.98 37.37
CA ILE A 904 -4.71 -62.18 38.02
C ILE A 904 -3.93 -63.13 37.12
N THR A 905 -2.93 -62.60 36.43
CA THR A 905 -2.10 -63.37 35.48
C THR A 905 -0.73 -63.63 36.09
N ILE A 906 -0.37 -64.91 36.19
CA ILE A 906 0.92 -65.36 36.71
C ILE A 906 1.46 -66.39 35.73
N ALA A 907 2.68 -66.15 35.23
CA ALA A 907 3.35 -67.03 34.27
C ALA A 907 2.48 -67.40 33.03
N GLY A 908 1.65 -66.47 32.56
CA GLY A 908 0.81 -66.62 31.36
C GLY A 908 -0.58 -67.24 31.59
N GLU A 909 -0.86 -67.78 32.78
CA GLU A 909 -2.19 -68.29 33.15
C GLU A 909 -2.99 -67.20 33.87
N THR A 910 -4.25 -67.01 33.49
CA THR A 910 -5.13 -65.96 34.05
C THR A 910 -6.22 -66.56 34.93
N ILE A 911 -6.31 -66.09 36.18
CA ILE A 911 -7.39 -66.44 37.12
C ILE A 911 -8.30 -65.22 37.31
N VAL A 912 -9.61 -65.43 37.24
CA VAL A 912 -10.62 -64.37 37.35
C VAL A 912 -11.37 -64.42 38.69
N ARG A 913 -11.60 -63.26 39.31
CA ARG A 913 -12.40 -63.08 40.55
C ARG A 913 -13.31 -61.87 40.43
N ARG A 914 -14.53 -61.95 40.97
CA ARG A 914 -15.44 -60.79 41.08
C ARG A 914 -15.10 -59.98 42.31
N ILE A 915 -15.02 -58.64 42.17
CA ILE A 915 -14.79 -57.71 43.27
C ILE A 915 -15.83 -56.59 43.28
N VAL A 916 -16.12 -56.03 44.45
CA VAL A 916 -17.08 -54.94 44.67
C VAL A 916 -16.35 -53.77 45.33
N LYS A 917 -16.37 -52.60 44.69
CA LYS A 917 -15.91 -51.33 45.25
C LYS A 917 -17.10 -50.65 45.93
N LEU A 918 -16.99 -50.38 47.24
CA LEU A 918 -17.97 -49.58 47.99
C LEU A 918 -17.93 -48.13 47.54
#